data_AF-A0A7D4E234-F1
#
_entry.id   AF-A0A7D4E234-F1
#
_cell.length_a   1.000
_cell.length_b   1.000
_cell.length_c   1.000
_cell.angle_alpha   90.00
_cell.angle_beta   90.00
_cell.angle_gamma   90.00
#
_symmetry.space_group_name_H-M   'P 1'
#
loop_
_entity.id
_entity.type
_entity.pdbx_description
1 polymer ?
#
loop_
_entity_poly.entity_id
_entity_poly.type
_entity_poly.pdbx_seq_one_letter_code
_entity_poly.pdbx_strand_id
1 'polypeptide(L)'
;MKISRFFGANSRDVMRQVRQVLGPDALIVSNRSVDGGVEVLATVEGAFDDAAHEAAPREEIASSRPPEARQLPSAGSPAGMRFDVPEQAARAPVMPQGGYPASSRSIAAYQTAYASSTQAEDEAPQVAPVAPEPIAPVRVELPSLPPLRQAPAAQAATSAHAASPASPAPAAPSAYAAAPASAVPAALPASPMATPASATPISATAAPTSAAYAPPPAPSMARMPDAPVRQPPALPPTAMPVDATAGLQDAISALRGALESRMDGLLWGGRQGPGREPAGAALFRSLLDAGFSTKLVRTLVERLPEGMTPETALSWARNELVTHLPVLRSEDEFLAGGVYALVGPTGVGKTTTLAKLAARCVAREGREQVAMLTTDNFRIGALEQLQIYGRLMGVPAHSVRDAGELRRILAELGSRKIVLIDTTGISQRDRQVAEQAAMLCNAGKPVRRLLVLNAASQGDTLDEVAHAYRNGVGEDVAGCIITKLDEATRLGAALDTAIRHRLPIHYMSVGQKVPEHMELARADVLIDRAFSMVERARALYTPSEADLATLVSASREPESADPARKRQLLASAILRPQGGAGSIEAAQNLDDAIAWLESDPTCVQARASWRGYVGDNSGASVAALGDEPLAMARREFSSVCARHLLAMHGKAAMKGEGLPGGTLLGTLLMSDRGTALAAPAQQLVLPHGLLSSFAPTAPAQPDPALALQARVAWLAEKLARVPVVHMLEAGTSALWPALNEQGVAWVARSAGGQRVIQDDCPTNLNAVGKSVGYLPVGQPGDMPGLHNVQGSKRVPLALWASGTEVTLPGRNGGESVRLVCARLIDTVSGEVSGQLFGMTNLPASQADAATVARWLVLQEEAKAGFRYMANAWLALQAVDGAHALARQSLMAGQLGAACWQLAHTPAAEVLRGPLSGIMGTERKLSGRMLPVALLKMYALLEMTAA
;
A
#
# COMPACT_ATOMS: atom_id res chain seq x y z
N MET A 1 22.38 -22.43 -31.88
CA MET A 1 21.49 -21.25 -31.75
C MET A 1 22.18 -20.02 -32.33
N LYS A 2 21.70 -19.46 -33.45
CA LYS A 2 22.19 -18.18 -33.97
C LYS A 2 21.31 -17.06 -33.39
N ILE A 3 21.85 -16.31 -32.42
CA ILE A 3 21.18 -15.14 -31.85
C ILE A 3 21.75 -13.89 -32.52
N SER A 4 20.88 -13.03 -33.06
CA SER A 4 21.26 -11.77 -33.70
C SER A 4 20.93 -10.58 -32.80
N ARG A 5 21.82 -9.58 -32.79
CA ARG A 5 21.75 -8.38 -31.94
C ARG A 5 21.43 -7.16 -32.80
N PHE A 6 20.44 -6.39 -32.37
CA PHE A 6 19.91 -5.20 -33.07
C PHE A 6 19.93 -3.98 -32.15
N PHE A 7 20.17 -2.79 -32.72
CA PHE A 7 20.26 -1.53 -31.97
C PHE A 7 19.63 -0.38 -32.76
N GLY A 8 18.96 0.54 -32.06
CA GLY A 8 18.31 1.69 -32.67
C GLY A 8 17.84 2.71 -31.65
N ALA A 9 17.60 3.94 -32.10
CA ALA A 9 17.32 5.09 -31.22
C ALA A 9 16.05 4.95 -30.35
N ASN A 10 15.12 4.07 -30.75
CA ASN A 10 13.92 3.73 -29.98
C ASN A 10 13.45 2.31 -30.34
N SER A 11 12.60 1.71 -29.51
CA SER A 11 12.12 0.33 -29.69
C SER A 11 11.41 0.11 -31.03
N ARG A 12 10.74 1.12 -31.60
CA ARG A 12 10.00 0.98 -32.86
C ARG A 12 10.95 0.82 -34.05
N ASP A 13 12.08 1.52 -34.05
CA ASP A 13 13.12 1.37 -35.07
C ASP A 13 13.83 0.01 -34.96
N VAL A 14 14.13 -0.46 -33.75
CA VAL A 14 14.74 -1.78 -33.53
C VAL A 14 13.80 -2.90 -33.97
N MET A 15 12.52 -2.84 -33.60
CA MET A 15 11.52 -3.83 -34.01
C MET A 15 11.31 -3.86 -35.53
N ARG A 16 11.51 -2.74 -36.23
CA ARG A 16 11.52 -2.70 -37.69
C ARG A 16 12.73 -3.43 -38.25
N GLN A 17 13.94 -3.22 -37.71
CA GLN A 17 15.15 -3.95 -38.13
C GLN A 17 15.02 -5.46 -37.88
N VAL A 18 14.54 -5.87 -36.70
CA VAL A 18 14.31 -7.28 -36.35
C VAL A 18 13.40 -7.94 -37.37
N ARG A 19 12.24 -7.34 -37.69
CA ARG A 19 11.32 -7.90 -38.69
C ARG A 19 11.86 -7.89 -40.12
N GLN A 20 12.70 -6.92 -40.46
CA GLN A 20 13.29 -6.81 -41.79
C GLN A 20 14.41 -7.84 -42.02
N VAL A 21 15.07 -8.32 -40.95
CA VAL A 21 16.20 -9.26 -41.03
C VAL A 21 15.83 -10.70 -40.66
N LEU A 22 14.92 -10.89 -39.69
CA LEU A 22 14.51 -12.21 -39.19
C LEU A 22 13.05 -12.58 -39.52
N GLY A 23 12.32 -11.72 -40.23
CA GLY A 23 10.91 -11.94 -40.58
C GLY A 23 9.92 -11.56 -39.46
N PRO A 24 8.60 -11.70 -39.72
CA PRO A 24 7.57 -11.35 -38.74
C PRO A 24 7.59 -12.25 -37.49
N ASP A 25 8.04 -13.49 -37.63
CA ASP A 25 7.99 -14.56 -36.63
C ASP A 25 9.26 -14.64 -35.74
N ALA A 26 9.99 -13.53 -35.65
CA ALA A 26 11.22 -13.44 -34.87
C ALA A 26 10.96 -13.45 -33.35
N LEU A 27 11.47 -14.47 -32.66
CA LEU A 27 11.40 -14.60 -31.21
C LEU A 27 12.43 -13.67 -30.55
N ILE A 28 11.96 -12.79 -29.66
CA ILE A 28 12.83 -11.90 -28.87
C ILE A 28 13.28 -12.59 -27.60
N VAL A 29 14.59 -12.74 -27.47
CA VAL A 29 15.28 -13.38 -26.33
C VAL A 29 15.57 -12.36 -25.22
N SER A 30 15.84 -11.10 -25.58
CA SER A 30 16.10 -10.02 -24.62
C SER A 30 15.86 -8.64 -25.25
N ASN A 31 15.42 -7.69 -24.43
CA ASN A 31 15.25 -6.28 -24.78
C ASN A 31 15.75 -5.41 -23.62
N ARG A 32 16.66 -4.48 -23.88
CA ARG A 32 17.18 -3.54 -22.87
C ARG A 32 17.34 -2.12 -23.42
N SER A 33 17.05 -1.13 -22.59
CA SER A 33 17.45 0.26 -22.83
C SER A 33 18.92 0.44 -22.46
N VAL A 34 19.65 1.19 -23.27
CA VAL A 34 21.09 1.45 -23.14
C VAL A 34 21.38 2.89 -23.57
N ASP A 35 22.48 3.49 -23.12
CA ASP A 35 22.78 4.88 -23.46
C ASP A 35 22.89 5.08 -24.98
N GLY A 36 22.00 5.92 -25.53
CA GLY A 36 21.87 6.17 -26.97
C GLY A 36 20.80 5.34 -27.70
N GLY A 37 20.09 4.42 -27.05
CA GLY A 37 19.00 3.71 -27.71
C GLY A 37 18.41 2.50 -26.98
N VAL A 38 17.85 1.59 -27.78
CA VAL A 38 17.29 0.30 -27.35
C VAL A 38 18.04 -0.80 -28.08
N GLU A 39 18.28 -1.91 -27.38
CA GLU A 39 18.99 -3.07 -27.88
C GLU A 39 18.10 -4.32 -27.72
N VAL A 40 17.97 -5.09 -28.80
CA VAL A 40 17.17 -6.33 -28.83
C VAL A 40 18.02 -7.50 -29.33
N LEU A 41 17.92 -8.63 -28.65
CA LEU A 41 18.45 -9.93 -29.09
C LEU A 41 17.29 -10.78 -29.58
N ALA A 42 17.37 -11.30 -30.80
CA ALA A 42 16.31 -12.08 -31.43
C ALA A 42 16.87 -13.30 -32.20
N THR A 43 16.01 -14.30 -32.40
CA THR A 43 16.27 -15.54 -33.13
C THR A 43 15.01 -15.94 -33.91
N VAL A 44 15.12 -16.91 -34.83
CA VAL A 44 13.98 -17.48 -35.58
C VAL A 44 13.60 -18.84 -35.01
N GLU A 45 12.30 -19.14 -35.00
CA GLU A 45 11.77 -20.45 -34.63
C GLU A 45 12.02 -21.46 -35.78
N GLY A 46 12.30 -22.73 -35.46
CA GLY A 46 12.60 -23.78 -36.46
C GLY A 46 14.09 -24.05 -36.77
N ALA A 47 15.04 -23.34 -36.18
CA ALA A 47 16.48 -23.56 -36.41
C ALA A 47 17.07 -24.80 -35.67
N PHE A 48 16.34 -25.93 -35.67
CA PHE A 48 16.68 -27.15 -34.92
C PHE A 48 16.90 -28.42 -35.76
N ASP A 49 16.50 -28.47 -37.04
CA ASP A 49 16.56 -29.71 -37.84
C ASP A 49 17.81 -29.85 -38.76
N ASP A 50 18.44 -28.76 -39.20
CA ASP A 50 19.57 -28.78 -40.16
C ASP A 50 20.96 -28.95 -39.49
N ALA A 51 21.12 -29.94 -38.61
CA ALA A 51 22.42 -30.26 -37.99
C ALA A 51 22.69 -31.77 -37.86
N ALA A 52 21.91 -32.61 -38.53
CA ALA A 52 22.00 -34.06 -38.45
C ALA A 52 22.64 -34.70 -39.70
N HIS A 53 23.76 -34.19 -40.23
CA HIS A 53 24.71 -34.90 -41.12
C HIS A 53 26.01 -34.07 -41.34
N GLU A 54 27.02 -34.23 -40.48
CA GLU A 54 28.45 -34.41 -40.82
C GLU A 54 29.33 -34.53 -39.56
N ALA A 55 30.57 -35.02 -39.72
CA ALA A 55 31.31 -35.73 -38.67
C ALA A 55 32.21 -34.88 -37.74
N ALA A 56 32.57 -35.48 -36.60
CA ALA A 56 33.58 -35.01 -35.62
C ALA A 56 35.03 -35.28 -36.12
N PRO A 57 36.13 -35.04 -35.34
CA PRO A 57 36.25 -34.43 -34.00
C PRO A 57 37.41 -33.39 -33.85
N ARG A 58 37.52 -32.74 -32.66
CA ARG A 58 38.79 -32.62 -31.86
C ARG A 58 38.66 -31.78 -30.57
N GLU A 59 39.62 -31.98 -29.67
CA GLU A 59 39.85 -31.31 -28.37
C GLU A 59 40.12 -29.77 -28.52
N GLU A 60 40.23 -28.92 -27.49
CA GLU A 60 40.81 -29.11 -26.14
C GLU A 60 40.43 -27.98 -25.14
N ILE A 61 40.76 -28.14 -23.85
CA ILE A 61 40.46 -27.20 -22.74
C ILE A 61 41.75 -26.65 -22.12
N ALA A 62 41.89 -25.32 -22.01
CA ALA A 62 42.71 -24.60 -21.03
C ALA A 62 42.29 -23.10 -21.02
N SER A 63 41.83 -22.48 -19.92
CA SER A 63 42.62 -21.89 -18.80
C SER A 63 43.64 -20.82 -19.26
N SER A 64 43.81 -19.65 -18.63
CA SER A 64 43.59 -19.28 -17.21
C SER A 64 43.48 -17.74 -16.99
N ARG A 65 43.43 -17.31 -15.71
CA ARG A 65 43.20 -15.92 -15.21
C ARG A 65 44.42 -14.96 -15.38
N PRO A 66 44.21 -13.62 -15.26
CA PRO A 66 45.25 -12.59 -15.40
C PRO A 66 45.97 -12.22 -14.07
N PRO A 67 47.08 -11.46 -14.15
CA PRO A 67 47.21 -10.12 -13.49
C PRO A 67 47.65 -9.02 -14.51
N GLU A 68 47.28 -7.74 -14.37
CA GLU A 68 47.95 -6.67 -13.57
C GLU A 68 49.48 -6.50 -13.83
N ALA A 69 50.06 -5.30 -13.99
CA ALA A 69 49.56 -3.91 -14.00
C ALA A 69 50.63 -2.92 -14.57
N ARG A 70 50.28 -1.62 -14.71
CA ARG A 70 51.17 -0.42 -14.91
C ARG A 70 51.97 -0.39 -16.24
N GLN A 71 52.05 0.71 -17.00
CA GLN A 71 52.42 2.09 -16.61
C GLN A 71 52.12 3.11 -17.75
N LEU A 72 51.83 4.35 -17.40
CA LEU A 72 51.83 5.57 -18.26
C LEU A 72 53.28 6.14 -18.33
N PRO A 73 53.72 7.01 -19.31
CA PRO A 73 53.11 8.35 -19.50
C PRO A 73 53.28 9.14 -20.83
N SER A 74 52.48 10.22 -20.95
CA SER A 74 52.73 11.52 -21.66
C SER A 74 52.89 11.49 -23.22
N ALA A 75 52.77 12.61 -23.98
CA ALA A 75 52.53 14.04 -23.68
C ALA A 75 51.73 14.74 -24.83
N GLY A 76 51.55 16.08 -24.74
CA GLY A 76 50.71 16.98 -25.56
C GLY A 76 50.75 16.88 -27.11
N SER A 77 49.71 17.33 -27.85
CA SER A 77 49.22 18.73 -28.05
C SER A 77 50.15 19.60 -28.93
N PRO A 78 49.67 20.63 -29.66
CA PRO A 78 48.38 20.79 -30.37
C PRO A 78 48.50 21.53 -31.75
N ALA A 79 47.37 21.71 -32.45
CA ALA A 79 47.06 22.78 -33.44
C ALA A 79 47.93 22.99 -34.72
N GLY A 80 47.27 23.02 -35.90
CA GLY A 80 47.89 23.41 -37.18
C GLY A 80 46.87 23.58 -38.33
N MET A 81 46.75 24.81 -38.84
CA MET A 81 45.74 25.27 -39.83
C MET A 81 45.94 24.80 -41.29
N ARG A 82 44.80 24.67 -42.03
CA ARG A 82 44.58 25.03 -43.48
C ARG A 82 45.33 24.19 -44.54
N PHE A 83 44.91 24.08 -45.81
CA PHE A 83 43.70 24.51 -46.57
C PHE A 83 43.47 23.49 -47.74
N ASP A 84 42.50 23.81 -48.59
CA ASP A 84 42.30 23.40 -50.01
C ASP A 84 41.31 22.29 -50.40
N VAL A 85 40.44 22.71 -51.33
CA VAL A 85 39.46 21.97 -52.14
C VAL A 85 39.59 22.55 -53.55
N PRO A 86 39.87 21.74 -54.57
CA PRO A 86 38.87 21.40 -55.59
C PRO A 86 38.96 19.89 -55.97
N GLU A 87 38.12 19.29 -56.82
CA GLU A 87 37.22 19.82 -57.86
C GLU A 87 36.02 18.87 -58.12
N GLN A 88 34.98 19.38 -58.82
CA GLN A 88 33.87 18.61 -59.40
C GLN A 88 34.30 18.02 -60.76
N ALA A 89 33.53 17.28 -61.58
CA ALA A 89 32.12 16.84 -61.66
C ALA A 89 32.12 15.43 -62.32
N ALA A 90 31.09 14.78 -62.88
CA ALA A 90 29.70 15.06 -63.32
C ALA A 90 29.07 13.65 -63.60
N ARG A 91 27.78 13.39 -63.94
CA ARG A 91 26.61 14.18 -64.37
C ARG A 91 25.36 13.26 -64.26
N ALA A 92 24.18 13.80 -63.94
CA ALA A 92 22.88 13.16 -64.23
C ALA A 92 21.75 14.21 -64.35
N PRO A 93 20.89 14.15 -65.38
CA PRO A 93 19.64 14.93 -65.51
C PRO A 93 18.38 14.02 -65.45
N VAL A 94 17.10 14.43 -65.31
CA VAL A 94 16.38 15.69 -64.94
C VAL A 94 14.87 15.34 -64.75
N MET A 95 14.24 15.72 -63.62
CA MET A 95 12.82 16.18 -63.41
C MET A 95 11.61 15.33 -63.94
N PRO A 96 10.31 15.70 -63.73
CA PRO A 96 9.66 16.61 -62.73
C PRO A 96 8.40 16.05 -61.97
N GLN A 97 8.05 16.72 -60.86
CA GLN A 97 6.70 17.14 -60.33
C GLN A 97 5.42 16.25 -60.33
N GLY A 98 4.61 16.38 -59.24
CA GLY A 98 3.14 16.57 -59.38
C GLY A 98 2.16 15.97 -58.34
N GLY A 99 1.62 16.80 -57.42
CA GLY A 99 0.17 16.85 -57.08
C GLY A 99 -0.54 15.79 -56.18
N TYR A 100 -0.96 16.23 -54.96
CA TYR A 100 -2.28 16.14 -54.27
C TYR A 100 -3.41 15.13 -54.68
N PRO A 101 -4.46 14.87 -53.83
CA PRO A 101 -4.72 15.21 -52.41
C PRO A 101 -5.28 14.03 -51.55
N ALA A 102 -5.76 14.33 -50.33
CA ALA A 102 -6.45 13.42 -49.41
C ALA A 102 -7.99 13.36 -49.61
N SER A 103 -8.68 12.36 -49.03
CA SER A 103 -9.79 12.58 -48.06
C SER A 103 -10.54 11.32 -47.57
N SER A 104 -10.74 11.27 -46.25
CA SER A 104 -11.95 10.91 -45.48
C SER A 104 -13.03 9.93 -46.00
N ARG A 105 -13.33 8.91 -45.19
CA ARG A 105 -14.71 8.52 -44.79
C ARG A 105 -14.73 7.71 -43.49
N SER A 106 -15.88 7.67 -42.82
CA SER A 106 -16.02 7.29 -41.40
C SER A 106 -17.05 6.18 -41.14
N ILE A 107 -16.71 5.28 -40.20
CA ILE A 107 -17.60 4.50 -39.31
C ILE A 107 -18.49 3.41 -39.95
N ALA A 108 -18.64 2.31 -39.18
CA ALA A 108 -19.54 1.16 -39.34
C ALA A 108 -19.22 0.12 -40.44
N ALA A 109 -18.54 -0.97 -40.06
CA ALA A 109 -18.75 -2.36 -40.56
C ALA A 109 -17.70 -3.37 -40.01
N TYR A 110 -17.63 -3.63 -38.69
CA TYR A 110 -16.91 -4.80 -38.15
C TYR A 110 -17.56 -5.29 -36.83
N GLN A 111 -18.81 -5.73 -36.91
CA GLN A 111 -19.49 -6.41 -35.80
C GLN A 111 -20.38 -7.59 -36.25
N THR A 112 -20.17 -8.10 -37.47
CA THR A 112 -20.96 -9.19 -38.06
C THR A 112 -20.07 -10.13 -38.90
N ALA A 113 -19.25 -10.95 -38.24
CA ALA A 113 -18.45 -12.00 -38.89
C ALA A 113 -18.01 -13.12 -37.90
N TYR A 114 -18.95 -13.63 -37.09
CA TYR A 114 -18.80 -14.91 -36.36
C TYR A 114 -20.15 -15.65 -36.26
N ALA A 115 -20.87 -15.67 -37.39
CA ALA A 115 -22.05 -16.50 -37.63
C ALA A 115 -22.01 -16.99 -39.10
N SER A 116 -22.44 -18.23 -39.34
CA SER A 116 -22.10 -19.09 -40.51
C SER A 116 -20.62 -19.51 -40.56
N SER A 117 -20.25 -20.76 -40.86
CA SER A 117 -20.98 -22.04 -41.08
C SER A 117 -20.00 -23.16 -40.67
N THR A 118 -20.37 -24.35 -40.17
CA THR A 118 -21.19 -25.47 -40.69
C THR A 118 -21.54 -26.36 -39.47
N GLN A 119 -22.69 -27.03 -39.29
CA GLN A 119 -23.50 -27.93 -40.12
C GLN A 119 -22.78 -29.19 -40.65
N ALA A 120 -22.83 -30.25 -39.83
CA ALA A 120 -23.03 -31.66 -40.23
C ALA A 120 -23.67 -32.41 -39.04
N GLU A 121 -24.46 -33.44 -39.30
CA GLU A 121 -25.47 -34.02 -38.39
C GLU A 121 -25.02 -35.35 -37.74
N ASP A 122 -25.64 -35.74 -36.61
CA ASP A 122 -26.04 -37.13 -36.35
C ASP A 122 -27.15 -37.26 -35.27
N GLU A 123 -27.93 -38.35 -35.32
CA GLU A 123 -29.14 -38.65 -34.50
C GLU A 123 -28.81 -39.40 -33.17
N ALA A 124 -29.65 -39.54 -32.11
CA ALA A 124 -30.97 -39.04 -31.65
C ALA A 124 -31.17 -39.54 -30.18
N PRO A 125 -32.33 -39.50 -29.48
CA PRO A 125 -33.63 -38.82 -29.69
C PRO A 125 -34.08 -37.88 -28.53
N GLN A 126 -35.16 -37.12 -28.73
CA GLN A 126 -35.77 -36.28 -27.69
C GLN A 126 -36.84 -37.00 -26.84
N VAL A 127 -36.84 -36.75 -25.53
CA VAL A 127 -38.00 -36.95 -24.64
C VAL A 127 -38.51 -35.57 -24.21
N ALA A 128 -39.81 -35.31 -24.40
CA ALA A 128 -40.40 -34.00 -24.16
C ALA A 128 -40.54 -33.68 -22.65
N PRO A 129 -40.24 -32.45 -22.19
CA PRO A 129 -40.51 -32.03 -20.83
C PRO A 129 -42.00 -31.67 -20.65
N VAL A 130 -42.67 -32.32 -19.71
CA VAL A 130 -44.03 -31.97 -19.28
C VAL A 130 -43.96 -30.80 -18.28
N ALA A 131 -44.82 -29.81 -18.46
CA ALA A 131 -44.95 -28.68 -17.53
C ALA A 131 -45.73 -29.10 -16.26
N PRO A 132 -45.25 -28.78 -15.04
CA PRO A 132 -45.97 -29.09 -13.80
C PRO A 132 -47.04 -28.04 -13.44
N GLU A 133 -48.22 -28.51 -13.07
CA GLU A 133 -49.30 -27.72 -12.47
C GLU A 133 -48.99 -27.28 -11.03
N PRO A 134 -49.66 -26.23 -10.50
CA PRO A 134 -49.40 -25.71 -9.16
C PRO A 134 -49.93 -26.63 -8.04
N ILE A 135 -49.03 -27.08 -7.16
CA ILE A 135 -49.37 -27.87 -5.97
C ILE A 135 -49.59 -26.94 -4.76
N ALA A 136 -50.64 -27.20 -3.99
CA ALA A 136 -51.01 -26.43 -2.80
C ALA A 136 -50.00 -26.58 -1.64
N PRO A 137 -49.84 -25.56 -0.78
CA PRO A 137 -48.80 -25.56 0.25
C PRO A 137 -49.09 -26.55 1.39
N VAL A 138 -48.20 -27.54 1.56
CA VAL A 138 -48.19 -28.44 2.71
C VAL A 138 -47.56 -27.72 3.91
N ARG A 139 -48.29 -27.66 5.03
CA ARG A 139 -47.79 -27.18 6.32
C ARG A 139 -46.83 -28.21 6.92
N VAL A 140 -45.63 -27.78 7.30
CA VAL A 140 -44.70 -28.57 8.12
C VAL A 140 -44.65 -27.92 9.51
N GLU A 141 -45.13 -28.63 10.52
CA GLU A 141 -45.03 -28.21 11.91
C GLU A 141 -43.66 -28.58 12.49
N LEU A 142 -43.03 -27.64 13.19
CA LEU A 142 -41.78 -27.87 13.94
C LEU A 142 -42.12 -28.22 15.40
N PRO A 143 -41.44 -29.21 16.01
CA PRO A 143 -41.73 -29.64 17.38
C PRO A 143 -41.31 -28.58 18.43
N SER A 144 -42.18 -28.37 19.41
CA SER A 144 -41.99 -27.40 20.50
C SER A 144 -40.93 -27.83 21.52
N LEU A 145 -40.05 -26.90 21.91
CA LEU A 145 -39.12 -27.07 23.03
C LEU A 145 -39.86 -26.98 24.39
N PRO A 146 -39.44 -27.76 25.42
CA PRO A 146 -40.10 -27.79 26.72
C PRO A 146 -39.76 -26.59 27.63
N PRO A 147 -40.62 -26.23 28.59
CA PRO A 147 -40.42 -25.07 29.46
C PRO A 147 -39.43 -25.34 30.60
N LEU A 148 -38.57 -24.35 30.88
CA LEU A 148 -37.68 -24.36 32.05
C LEU A 148 -38.46 -24.08 33.34
N ARG A 149 -38.23 -24.91 34.36
CA ARG A 149 -38.84 -24.80 35.69
C ARG A 149 -38.14 -23.75 36.55
N GLN A 150 -38.91 -23.05 37.38
CA GLN A 150 -38.41 -22.14 38.43
C GLN A 150 -38.03 -22.89 39.72
N ALA A 151 -37.10 -22.30 40.48
CA ALA A 151 -36.78 -22.58 41.89
C ALA A 151 -36.22 -21.28 42.52
N PRO A 152 -36.14 -21.10 43.86
CA PRO A 152 -36.92 -20.04 44.52
C PRO A 152 -36.10 -18.89 45.16
N ALA A 153 -36.83 -17.94 45.75
CA ALA A 153 -36.35 -16.61 46.18
C ALA A 153 -35.86 -16.51 47.64
N ALA A 154 -35.09 -15.45 47.93
CA ALA A 154 -34.96 -14.85 49.27
C ALA A 154 -34.56 -13.35 49.22
N GLN A 155 -35.51 -12.47 49.60
CA GLN A 155 -35.39 -11.29 50.51
C GLN A 155 -34.17 -10.35 50.35
N ALA A 156 -34.25 -9.05 50.02
CA ALA A 156 -34.91 -7.88 50.65
C ALA A 156 -33.84 -6.73 50.64
N ALA A 157 -34.08 -5.40 50.67
CA ALA A 157 -35.26 -4.58 50.94
C ALA A 157 -35.20 -3.20 50.19
N THR A 158 -36.35 -2.49 50.16
CA THR A 158 -36.63 -1.01 50.11
C THR A 158 -35.51 -0.01 49.72
N SER A 159 -35.73 1.06 48.94
CA SER A 159 -36.86 2.02 48.87
C SER A 159 -36.97 2.76 47.51
N ALA A 160 -38.14 2.95 46.89
CA ALA A 160 -38.97 4.20 46.82
C ALA A 160 -38.23 5.48 46.32
N HIS A 161 -38.67 6.30 45.35
CA HIS A 161 -39.98 6.67 44.73
C HIS A 161 -39.91 6.60 43.17
N ALA A 162 -40.94 6.25 42.38
CA ALA A 162 -42.19 6.98 42.04
C ALA A 162 -41.98 8.36 41.35
N ALA A 163 -42.58 8.72 40.20
CA ALA A 163 -43.47 7.99 39.28
C ALA A 163 -43.43 8.60 37.84
N SER A 164 -43.90 7.84 36.86
CA SER A 164 -44.34 8.30 35.52
C SER A 164 -45.89 8.38 35.51
N PRO A 165 -46.60 9.05 34.56
CA PRO A 165 -46.60 8.62 33.15
C PRO A 165 -46.95 9.68 32.05
N ALA A 166 -47.00 9.16 30.82
CA ALA A 166 -47.92 9.51 29.72
C ALA A 166 -47.50 10.58 28.67
N SER A 167 -47.36 10.09 27.43
CA SER A 167 -47.50 10.87 26.19
C SER A 167 -48.96 11.22 25.91
N PRO A 168 -49.23 12.18 25.01
CA PRO A 168 -49.88 11.77 23.76
C PRO A 168 -49.30 12.44 22.50
N ALA A 169 -49.64 11.86 21.34
CA ALA A 169 -49.43 12.45 20.00
C ALA A 169 -50.79 12.96 19.43
N PRO A 170 -50.90 13.34 18.15
CA PRO A 170 -50.53 14.67 17.65
C PRO A 170 -51.73 15.43 17.07
N ALA A 171 -51.59 16.76 16.88
CA ALA A 171 -52.56 17.56 16.12
C ALA A 171 -51.89 18.68 15.33
N ALA A 172 -52.41 18.92 14.13
CA ALA A 172 -52.13 20.04 13.23
C ALA A 172 -53.44 20.40 12.51
N PRO A 173 -53.50 21.48 11.71
CA PRO A 173 -52.81 22.76 11.81
C PRO A 173 -53.84 23.92 12.00
N SER A 174 -53.37 25.16 12.18
CA SER A 174 -54.22 26.34 11.90
C SER A 174 -53.39 27.45 11.26
N ALA A 175 -53.88 27.98 10.15
CA ALA A 175 -53.31 29.13 9.48
C ALA A 175 -53.87 30.42 10.08
N TYR A 176 -53.07 31.49 10.09
CA TYR A 176 -53.59 32.85 9.98
C TYR A 176 -52.67 33.70 9.10
N ALA A 177 -53.27 34.61 8.35
CA ALA A 177 -52.62 35.31 7.25
C ALA A 177 -52.38 36.80 7.53
N ALA A 178 -51.48 37.35 6.72
CA ALA A 178 -51.35 38.76 6.35
C ALA A 178 -50.80 39.79 7.38
N ALA A 179 -49.98 40.67 6.82
CA ALA A 179 -49.36 41.86 7.41
C ALA A 179 -50.30 43.09 7.22
N PRO A 180 -49.88 44.38 7.27
CA PRO A 180 -48.60 44.98 7.69
C PRO A 180 -48.71 46.20 8.64
N ALA A 181 -47.59 46.64 9.22
CA ALA A 181 -47.47 48.01 9.75
C ALA A 181 -46.00 48.49 9.78
N SER A 182 -45.79 49.77 9.50
CA SER A 182 -44.51 50.48 9.47
C SER A 182 -44.22 51.20 10.79
N ALA A 183 -42.95 51.25 11.22
CA ALA A 183 -42.41 52.35 12.03
C ALA A 183 -40.87 52.40 11.98
N VAL A 184 -40.32 53.60 11.80
CA VAL A 184 -38.88 53.93 11.92
C VAL A 184 -38.63 54.64 13.25
N PRO A 185 -37.51 54.37 13.92
CA PRO A 185 -36.67 55.46 14.46
C PRO A 185 -35.20 55.26 14.05
N ALA A 186 -34.52 56.24 13.44
CA ALA A 186 -34.05 57.51 14.01
C ALA A 186 -32.77 57.37 14.86
N ALA A 187 -31.80 58.25 14.57
CA ALA A 187 -30.36 58.01 14.75
C ALA A 187 -29.72 58.65 16.01
N LEU A 188 -28.48 58.21 16.30
CA LEU A 188 -27.37 58.96 16.94
C LEU A 188 -27.48 59.21 18.47
N PRO A 189 -26.35 59.41 19.22
CA PRO A 189 -25.18 60.23 18.83
C PRO A 189 -23.77 59.61 18.95
N ALA A 190 -22.84 60.26 18.24
CA ALA A 190 -21.39 60.12 18.37
C ALA A 190 -20.79 61.31 19.14
N SER A 191 -19.55 61.18 19.65
CA SER A 191 -18.75 62.24 20.31
C SER A 191 -17.27 61.80 20.37
N PRO A 192 -16.27 62.70 20.47
CA PRO A 192 -15.84 63.53 19.35
C PRO A 192 -14.32 63.45 19.06
N MET A 193 -13.88 64.12 17.99
CA MET A 193 -12.48 64.24 17.55
C MET A 193 -11.55 64.95 18.55
N ALA A 194 -10.25 64.62 18.48
CA ALA A 194 -9.15 65.48 18.93
C ALA A 194 -7.95 65.44 17.97
N THR A 195 -7.77 66.52 17.20
CA THR A 195 -6.59 66.96 16.42
C THR A 195 -6.72 68.48 16.22
N PRO A 196 -5.71 69.26 15.75
CA PRO A 196 -4.38 68.89 15.28
C PRO A 196 -3.21 69.71 15.88
N ALA A 197 -1.97 69.34 15.52
CA ALA A 197 -0.82 70.25 15.46
C ALA A 197 0.09 69.86 14.27
N SER A 198 0.79 70.84 13.71
CA SER A 198 1.23 70.84 12.30
C SER A 198 2.73 70.99 12.10
N ALA A 199 3.28 70.39 11.03
CA ALA A 199 4.47 70.90 10.34
C ALA A 199 4.52 70.45 8.86
N THR A 200 4.73 71.42 7.95
CA THR A 200 5.04 71.27 6.52
C THR A 200 6.37 72.05 6.25
N PRO A 201 6.82 72.24 4.99
CA PRO A 201 7.36 71.24 4.06
C PRO A 201 8.79 71.63 3.57
N ILE A 202 9.55 70.72 2.95
CA ILE A 202 10.72 71.09 2.12
C ILE A 202 10.73 70.25 0.83
N SER A 203 11.07 70.88 -0.30
CA SER A 203 11.01 70.32 -1.66
C SER A 203 12.38 70.11 -2.30
N ALA A 204 12.48 69.03 -3.07
CA ALA A 204 13.35 68.68 -4.21
C ALA A 204 14.70 69.40 -4.47
N THR A 205 15.72 68.57 -4.74
CA THR A 205 16.70 68.76 -5.84
C THR A 205 17.23 67.41 -6.35
N ALA A 206 17.41 67.28 -7.68
CA ALA A 206 18.10 66.17 -8.35
C ALA A 206 19.60 66.52 -8.53
N ALA A 207 20.56 65.69 -8.97
CA ALA A 207 20.64 64.37 -9.63
C ALA A 207 22.06 63.77 -9.30
N PRO A 208 22.68 62.78 -10.01
CA PRO A 208 22.20 61.88 -11.08
C PRO A 208 22.54 60.38 -10.86
N THR A 209 22.29 59.59 -11.90
CA THR A 209 22.40 58.13 -12.05
C THR A 209 23.82 57.54 -11.98
N SER A 210 23.94 56.31 -11.47
CA SER A 210 25.02 55.37 -11.79
C SER A 210 24.44 53.95 -11.88
N ALA A 211 24.78 53.21 -12.93
CA ALA A 211 24.26 51.86 -13.19
C ALA A 211 25.21 50.79 -12.64
N ALA A 212 24.67 49.75 -11.98
CA ALA A 212 25.42 48.57 -11.56
C ALA A 212 24.93 47.34 -12.33
N TYR A 213 25.85 46.72 -13.05
CA TYR A 213 25.67 45.62 -14.00
C TYR A 213 25.88 44.26 -13.31
N ALA A 214 25.16 43.22 -13.74
CA ALA A 214 25.28 41.87 -13.17
C ALA A 214 26.45 41.08 -13.79
N PRO A 215 27.31 40.41 -13.00
CA PRO A 215 28.35 39.52 -13.52
C PRO A 215 27.84 38.07 -13.74
N PRO A 216 28.40 37.33 -14.73
CA PRO A 216 28.02 35.96 -15.09
C PRO A 216 28.70 34.86 -14.23
N PRO A 217 28.32 33.57 -14.34
CA PRO A 217 28.87 32.49 -13.52
C PRO A 217 30.28 32.04 -13.95
N ALA A 218 31.06 31.56 -12.99
CA ALA A 218 32.41 31.00 -13.18
C ALA A 218 32.42 29.45 -13.12
N PRO A 219 33.38 28.77 -13.80
CA PRO A 219 33.26 27.34 -14.11
C PRO A 219 34.00 26.38 -13.17
N SER A 220 33.70 25.09 -13.37
CA SER A 220 34.31 23.89 -12.77
C SER A 220 35.85 23.87 -12.80
N MET A 221 36.46 23.43 -11.69
CA MET A 221 37.82 22.89 -11.65
C MET A 221 37.87 21.59 -10.84
N ALA A 222 38.38 20.53 -11.46
CA ALA A 222 38.78 19.29 -10.78
C ALA A 222 40.29 19.07 -11.00
N ARG A 223 40.94 18.50 -9.98
CA ARG A 223 42.39 18.15 -9.87
C ARG A 223 43.34 19.34 -9.62
N MET A 224 44.01 19.32 -8.46
CA MET A 224 45.39 18.81 -8.32
C MET A 224 45.70 18.51 -6.81
N PRO A 225 46.80 17.79 -6.48
CA PRO A 225 46.87 16.96 -5.27
C PRO A 225 47.58 17.59 -4.05
N ASP A 226 47.54 16.86 -2.93
CA ASP A 226 47.98 17.28 -1.58
C ASP A 226 49.43 17.78 -1.46
N ALA A 227 49.60 18.79 -0.60
CA ALA A 227 50.87 19.22 -0.02
C ALA A 227 50.68 19.47 1.50
N PRO A 228 51.70 19.25 2.35
CA PRO A 228 51.49 18.93 3.75
C PRO A 228 51.10 20.13 4.63
N VAL A 229 50.08 19.92 5.48
CA VAL A 229 49.60 20.91 6.45
C VAL A 229 50.61 21.07 7.59
N ARG A 230 51.14 22.29 7.77
CA ARG A 230 51.84 22.70 9.00
C ARG A 230 50.85 22.83 10.15
N GLN A 231 51.13 22.18 11.28
CA GLN A 231 50.37 22.38 12.53
C GLN A 231 50.70 23.76 13.15
N PRO A 232 49.70 24.54 13.58
CA PRO A 232 49.89 25.64 14.53
C PRO A 232 50.07 25.09 15.97
N PRO A 233 50.68 25.86 16.90
CA PRO A 233 51.08 25.37 18.21
C PRO A 233 49.90 25.14 19.17
N ALA A 234 50.06 24.15 20.05
CA ALA A 234 49.04 23.76 21.03
C ALA A 234 48.88 24.79 22.17
N LEU A 235 47.63 25.08 22.53
CA LEU A 235 47.27 25.65 23.82
C LEU A 235 47.10 24.52 24.85
N PRO A 236 47.44 24.74 26.14
CA PRO A 236 47.34 23.70 27.16
C PRO A 236 45.87 23.34 27.45
N PRO A 237 45.55 22.05 27.67
CA PRO A 237 44.17 21.64 27.93
C PRO A 237 43.74 22.03 29.34
N THR A 238 42.66 22.80 29.45
CA THR A 238 41.85 22.84 30.67
C THR A 238 41.17 21.49 30.85
N ALA A 239 41.73 20.66 31.73
CA ALA A 239 41.15 19.37 32.07
C ALA A 239 39.77 19.55 32.70
N MET A 240 38.75 18.95 32.10
CA MET A 240 37.48 18.69 32.78
C MET A 240 37.73 17.74 33.96
N PRO A 241 37.06 17.91 35.11
CA PRO A 241 37.16 16.95 36.21
C PRO A 241 36.73 15.56 35.75
N VAL A 242 37.60 14.56 35.94
CA VAL A 242 37.38 13.17 35.48
C VAL A 242 36.10 12.58 36.10
N ASP A 243 35.77 13.00 37.32
CA ASP A 243 34.56 12.64 38.06
C ASP A 243 33.25 13.03 37.37
N ALA A 244 33.23 14.08 36.53
CA ALA A 244 32.02 14.48 35.82
C ALA A 244 31.68 13.54 34.67
N THR A 245 32.69 13.01 33.99
CA THR A 245 32.53 11.99 32.94
C THR A 245 32.23 10.61 33.51
N ALA A 246 32.89 10.22 34.62
CA ALA A 246 32.57 9.00 35.34
C ALA A 246 31.15 9.06 35.91
N GLY A 247 30.81 10.12 36.66
CA GLY A 247 29.47 10.34 37.21
C GLY A 247 28.36 10.43 36.16
N LEU A 248 28.63 10.92 34.95
CA LEU A 248 27.66 10.89 33.84
C LEU A 248 27.51 9.48 33.25
N GLN A 249 28.60 8.72 33.10
CA GLN A 249 28.54 7.32 32.63
C GLN A 249 27.90 6.40 33.67
N ASP A 250 28.15 6.63 34.96
CA ASP A 250 27.52 5.94 36.09
C ASP A 250 26.05 6.34 36.22
N ALA A 251 25.69 7.63 36.04
CA ALA A 251 24.30 8.07 36.03
C ALA A 251 23.53 7.54 34.81
N ILE A 252 24.14 7.46 33.63
CA ILE A 252 23.56 6.83 32.44
C ILE A 252 23.41 5.31 32.65
N SER A 253 24.39 4.66 33.26
CA SER A 253 24.32 3.22 33.58
C SER A 253 23.29 2.92 34.68
N ALA A 254 23.12 3.82 35.65
CA ALA A 254 22.08 3.74 36.67
C ALA A 254 20.67 4.02 36.11
N LEU A 255 20.52 4.99 35.21
CA LEU A 255 19.26 5.23 34.49
C LEU A 255 18.90 4.06 33.57
N ARG A 256 19.89 3.50 32.88
CA ARG A 256 19.74 2.31 32.04
C ARG A 256 19.32 1.09 32.87
N GLY A 257 20.06 0.78 33.94
CA GLY A 257 19.72 -0.31 34.87
C GLY A 257 18.39 -0.11 35.60
N ALA A 258 17.97 1.13 35.86
CA ALA A 258 16.66 1.43 36.45
C ALA A 258 15.48 1.35 35.45
N LEU A 259 15.75 1.53 34.14
CA LEU A 259 14.77 1.24 33.08
C LEU A 259 14.64 -0.27 32.86
N GLU A 260 15.78 -0.96 32.70
CA GLU A 260 15.88 -2.40 32.47
C GLU A 260 15.21 -3.17 33.63
N SER A 261 15.56 -2.83 34.89
CA SER A 261 14.94 -3.39 36.10
C SER A 261 13.41 -3.17 36.22
N ARG A 262 12.82 -2.25 35.46
CA ARG A 262 11.35 -2.05 35.40
C ARG A 262 10.69 -2.74 34.22
N MET A 263 11.46 -3.13 33.20
CA MET A 263 10.99 -3.95 32.08
C MET A 263 10.97 -5.44 32.48
N ASP A 264 11.98 -5.90 33.22
CA ASP A 264 12.08 -7.28 33.74
C ASP A 264 10.88 -7.68 34.61
N GLY A 265 10.43 -6.76 35.48
CA GLY A 265 9.32 -6.99 36.39
C GLY A 265 7.97 -7.22 35.71
N LEU A 266 7.82 -6.83 34.43
CA LEU A 266 6.52 -6.82 33.73
C LEU A 266 6.34 -7.95 32.71
N LEU A 267 7.44 -8.56 32.25
CA LEU A 267 7.39 -9.71 31.33
C LEU A 267 7.46 -11.06 32.04
N TRP A 268 8.13 -11.14 33.19
CA TRP A 268 8.55 -12.41 33.79
C TRP A 268 8.23 -12.58 35.28
N GLY A 269 7.16 -11.94 35.78
CA GLY A 269 6.58 -12.31 37.08
C GLY A 269 7.46 -12.03 38.30
N GLY A 270 8.18 -10.90 38.31
CA GLY A 270 8.69 -10.27 39.54
C GLY A 270 9.66 -11.10 40.40
N ARG A 271 10.85 -11.44 39.87
CA ARG A 271 12.04 -11.77 40.68
C ARG A 271 13.25 -10.94 40.18
N GLN A 272 14.18 -10.62 41.07
CA GLN A 272 15.00 -9.38 41.03
C GLN A 272 16.38 -9.49 40.35
N GLY A 273 16.91 -8.36 39.86
CA GLY A 273 18.37 -8.10 39.80
C GLY A 273 18.83 -7.14 38.70
N PRO A 274 19.41 -5.95 38.99
CA PRO A 274 19.86 -5.02 37.95
C PRO A 274 21.19 -5.45 37.31
N GLY A 275 21.31 -5.25 35.99
CA GLY A 275 22.59 -5.39 35.25
C GLY A 275 22.79 -6.67 34.43
N ARG A 276 21.72 -7.43 34.12
CA ARG A 276 21.75 -8.53 33.15
C ARG A 276 20.54 -8.44 32.24
N GLU A 277 20.75 -8.44 30.92
CA GLU A 277 19.72 -8.82 29.95
C GLU A 277 19.22 -10.22 30.36
N PRO A 278 17.92 -10.42 30.67
CA PRO A 278 17.43 -11.73 31.06
C PRO A 278 17.60 -12.65 29.86
N ALA A 279 18.49 -13.63 29.98
CA ALA A 279 18.96 -14.40 28.82
C ALA A 279 17.83 -15.12 28.06
N GLY A 280 16.68 -15.34 28.70
CA GLY A 280 15.45 -15.81 28.07
C GLY A 280 14.82 -14.84 27.05
N ALA A 281 14.91 -13.52 27.24
CA ALA A 281 14.40 -12.53 26.28
C ALA A 281 15.32 -12.42 25.05
N ALA A 282 16.64 -12.41 25.26
CA ALA A 282 17.63 -12.48 24.19
C ALA A 282 17.44 -13.77 23.36
N LEU A 283 17.32 -14.91 24.05
CA LEU A 283 17.06 -16.21 23.44
C LEU A 283 15.73 -16.25 22.66
N PHE A 284 14.66 -15.67 23.22
CA PHE A 284 13.35 -15.58 22.56
C PHE A 284 13.47 -14.91 21.18
N ARG A 285 14.16 -13.76 21.11
CA ARG A 285 14.44 -13.06 19.86
C ARG A 285 15.26 -13.92 18.89
N SER A 286 16.41 -14.45 19.34
CA SER A 286 17.31 -15.23 18.47
C SER A 286 16.64 -16.47 17.86
N LEU A 287 15.74 -17.14 18.58
CA LEU A 287 14.99 -18.28 18.07
C LEU A 287 13.88 -17.88 17.09
N LEU A 288 13.18 -16.76 17.33
CA LEU A 288 12.21 -16.23 16.36
C LEU A 288 12.90 -15.77 15.07
N ASP A 289 14.05 -15.11 15.17
CA ASP A 289 14.85 -14.70 14.01
C ASP A 289 15.35 -15.88 13.18
N ALA A 290 15.69 -17.01 13.81
CA ALA A 290 16.01 -18.27 13.12
C ALA A 290 14.77 -18.91 12.45
N GLY A 291 13.56 -18.45 12.78
CA GLY A 291 12.29 -18.87 12.20
C GLY A 291 11.58 -20.02 12.94
N PHE A 292 11.93 -20.29 14.21
CA PHE A 292 11.22 -21.28 15.02
C PHE A 292 9.84 -20.76 15.47
N SER A 293 8.88 -21.66 15.74
CA SER A 293 7.53 -21.25 16.16
C SER A 293 7.51 -20.67 17.57
N THR A 294 6.68 -19.65 17.81
CA THR A 294 6.48 -19.05 19.15
C THR A 294 6.19 -20.10 20.23
N LYS A 295 5.53 -21.21 19.89
CA LYS A 295 5.25 -22.34 20.78
C LYS A 295 6.53 -23.08 21.21
N LEU A 296 7.42 -23.40 20.28
CA LEU A 296 8.71 -24.01 20.60
C LEU A 296 9.63 -23.04 21.34
N VAL A 297 9.67 -21.77 20.92
CA VAL A 297 10.45 -20.72 21.59
C VAL A 297 10.04 -20.54 23.05
N ARG A 298 8.73 -20.42 23.34
CA ARG A 298 8.23 -20.36 24.73
C ARG A 298 8.62 -21.59 25.54
N THR A 299 8.47 -22.79 24.96
CA THR A 299 8.83 -24.05 25.63
C THR A 299 10.32 -24.11 26.01
N LEU A 300 11.21 -23.53 25.19
CA LEU A 300 12.64 -23.44 25.49
C LEU A 300 12.93 -22.36 26.55
N VAL A 301 12.32 -21.19 26.45
CA VAL A 301 12.51 -20.09 27.42
C VAL A 301 11.97 -20.47 28.81
N GLU A 302 10.84 -21.18 28.90
CA GLU A 302 10.27 -21.71 30.15
C GLU A 302 11.15 -22.78 30.83
N ARG A 303 12.07 -23.41 30.07
CA ARG A 303 13.00 -24.44 30.55
C ARG A 303 14.42 -23.93 30.77
N LEU A 304 14.68 -22.66 30.45
CA LEU A 304 16.01 -22.06 30.54
C LEU A 304 16.46 -22.00 32.02
N PRO A 305 17.64 -22.54 32.38
CA PRO A 305 18.14 -22.45 33.75
C PRO A 305 18.44 -21.01 34.18
N GLU A 306 18.14 -20.70 35.45
CA GLU A 306 18.37 -19.36 36.02
C GLU A 306 19.87 -18.98 36.01
N GLY A 307 20.15 -17.68 35.81
CA GLY A 307 21.50 -17.11 35.95
C GLY A 307 22.42 -17.21 34.72
N MET A 308 21.97 -17.77 33.60
CA MET A 308 22.73 -17.78 32.33
C MET A 308 22.95 -16.37 31.75
N THR A 309 24.02 -16.23 30.96
CA THR A 309 24.22 -15.09 30.04
C THR A 309 23.51 -15.36 28.70
N PRO A 310 23.23 -14.35 27.86
CA PRO A 310 22.64 -14.54 26.53
C PRO A 310 23.36 -15.58 25.66
N GLU A 311 24.69 -15.60 25.66
CA GLU A 311 25.50 -16.52 24.86
C GLU A 311 25.39 -17.96 25.39
N THR A 312 25.40 -18.12 26.71
CA THR A 312 25.25 -19.44 27.35
C THR A 312 23.83 -19.98 27.23
N ALA A 313 22.81 -19.11 27.24
CA ALA A 313 21.42 -19.47 26.96
C ALA A 313 21.19 -19.89 25.51
N LEU A 314 21.81 -19.19 24.53
CA LEU A 314 21.76 -19.59 23.13
C LEU A 314 22.48 -20.93 22.90
N SER A 315 23.63 -21.14 23.55
CA SER A 315 24.35 -22.42 23.52
C SER A 315 23.55 -23.56 24.16
N TRP A 316 22.87 -23.30 25.29
CA TRP A 316 21.96 -24.26 25.91
C TRP A 316 20.78 -24.61 24.99
N ALA A 317 20.10 -23.60 24.43
CA ALA A 317 18.96 -23.83 23.54
C ALA A 317 19.34 -24.52 22.23
N ARG A 318 20.54 -24.23 21.70
CA ARG A 318 21.16 -24.98 20.60
C ARG A 318 21.28 -26.46 20.97
N ASN A 319 21.81 -26.77 22.16
CA ASN A 319 21.98 -28.16 22.59
C ASN A 319 20.64 -28.87 22.80
N GLU A 320 19.64 -28.22 23.40
CA GLU A 320 18.26 -28.74 23.50
C GLU A 320 17.66 -29.03 22.11
N LEU A 321 17.78 -28.09 21.17
CA LEU A 321 17.31 -28.28 19.80
C LEU A 321 18.05 -29.43 19.09
N VAL A 322 19.37 -29.57 19.26
CA VAL A 322 20.15 -30.69 18.71
C VAL A 322 19.74 -32.02 19.34
N THR A 323 19.44 -32.05 20.63
CA THR A 323 18.94 -33.25 21.34
C THR A 323 17.52 -33.63 20.91
N HIS A 324 16.66 -32.66 20.59
CA HIS A 324 15.25 -32.88 20.27
C HIS A 324 14.90 -32.89 18.78
N LEU A 325 15.80 -32.48 17.88
CA LEU A 325 15.62 -32.59 16.43
C LEU A 325 15.82 -34.05 15.98
N PRO A 326 14.75 -34.78 15.61
CA PRO A 326 14.89 -36.18 15.25
C PRO A 326 15.61 -36.28 13.89
N VAL A 327 16.71 -37.04 13.86
CA VAL A 327 17.48 -37.37 12.64
C VAL A 327 17.73 -38.86 12.58
N LEU A 328 17.94 -39.38 11.36
CA LEU A 328 18.31 -40.79 11.16
C LEU A 328 19.67 -41.08 11.82
N ARG A 329 19.75 -42.17 12.60
CA ARG A 329 20.95 -42.48 13.43
C ARG A 329 22.13 -42.97 12.62
N SER A 330 21.88 -43.81 11.61
CA SER A 330 22.87 -44.22 10.61
C SER A 330 22.23 -44.31 9.24
N GLU A 331 23.00 -43.96 8.21
CA GLU A 331 22.67 -44.24 6.81
C GLU A 331 22.41 -45.74 6.57
N ASP A 332 23.07 -46.62 7.34
CA ASP A 332 22.88 -48.08 7.25
C ASP A 332 21.45 -48.53 7.55
N GLU A 333 20.69 -47.77 8.35
CA GLU A 333 19.29 -48.06 8.67
C GLU A 333 18.38 -47.89 7.44
N PHE A 334 18.69 -46.89 6.59
CA PHE A 334 18.02 -46.70 5.30
C PHE A 334 18.50 -47.73 4.27
N LEU A 335 19.83 -47.94 4.19
CA LEU A 335 20.47 -48.88 3.27
C LEU A 335 20.23 -50.37 3.61
N ALA A 336 19.73 -50.69 4.80
CA ALA A 336 19.32 -52.05 5.18
C ALA A 336 18.29 -52.66 4.21
N GLY A 337 17.53 -51.81 3.50
CA GLY A 337 16.62 -52.20 2.43
C GLY A 337 15.16 -51.87 2.72
N GLY A 338 14.31 -52.11 1.72
CA GLY A 338 12.87 -51.89 1.77
C GLY A 338 12.32 -51.06 0.61
N VAL A 339 11.01 -50.81 0.67
CA VAL A 339 10.30 -49.96 -0.28
C VAL A 339 10.07 -48.60 0.36
N TYR A 340 10.54 -47.53 -0.28
CA TYR A 340 10.37 -46.15 0.18
C TYR A 340 9.60 -45.33 -0.85
N ALA A 341 8.58 -44.59 -0.41
CA ALA A 341 7.83 -43.67 -1.26
C ALA A 341 8.06 -42.22 -0.82
N LEU A 342 8.52 -41.37 -1.74
CA LEU A 342 8.62 -39.94 -1.47
C LEU A 342 7.25 -39.30 -1.67
N VAL A 343 6.67 -38.75 -0.61
CA VAL A 343 5.34 -38.11 -0.63
C VAL A 343 5.43 -36.63 -0.29
N GLY A 344 4.44 -35.84 -0.70
CA GLY A 344 4.37 -34.40 -0.43
C GLY A 344 3.90 -33.56 -1.63
N PRO A 345 3.73 -32.24 -1.45
CA PRO A 345 3.12 -31.36 -2.45
C PRO A 345 3.82 -31.28 -3.82
N THR A 346 3.18 -30.57 -4.74
CA THR A 346 3.80 -30.18 -6.01
C THR A 346 5.02 -29.28 -5.77
N GLY A 347 6.05 -29.38 -6.62
CA GLY A 347 7.20 -28.48 -6.57
C GLY A 347 8.22 -28.67 -5.42
N VAL A 348 7.95 -29.52 -4.41
CA VAL A 348 8.87 -29.74 -3.27
C VAL A 348 10.14 -30.54 -3.61
N GLY A 349 10.28 -31.02 -4.85
CA GLY A 349 11.50 -31.67 -5.36
C GLY A 349 11.58 -33.19 -5.21
N LYS A 350 10.43 -33.90 -5.14
CA LYS A 350 10.37 -35.37 -4.95
C LYS A 350 11.18 -36.15 -6.01
N THR A 351 10.88 -36.00 -7.30
CA THR A 351 11.57 -36.68 -8.41
C THR A 351 13.09 -36.50 -8.36
N THR A 352 13.57 -35.26 -8.14
CA THR A 352 15.00 -34.94 -8.05
C THR A 352 15.63 -35.53 -6.79
N THR A 353 14.91 -35.55 -5.67
CA THR A 353 15.36 -36.17 -4.41
C THR A 353 15.46 -37.69 -4.56
N LEU A 354 14.51 -38.32 -5.26
CA LEU A 354 14.53 -39.75 -5.54
C LEU A 354 15.70 -40.14 -6.45
N ALA A 355 16.00 -39.35 -7.48
CA ALA A 355 17.19 -39.57 -8.32
C ALA A 355 18.50 -39.48 -7.52
N LYS A 356 18.60 -38.55 -6.55
CA LYS A 356 19.74 -38.44 -5.64
C LYS A 356 19.86 -39.64 -4.69
N LEU A 357 18.74 -40.07 -4.10
CA LEU A 357 18.70 -41.29 -3.28
C LEU A 357 19.11 -42.52 -4.09
N ALA A 358 18.57 -42.68 -5.30
CA ALA A 358 18.89 -43.80 -6.19
C ALA A 358 20.40 -43.84 -6.48
N ALA A 359 21.00 -42.72 -6.90
CA ALA A 359 22.43 -42.65 -7.17
C ALA A 359 23.28 -43.00 -5.93
N ARG A 360 22.85 -42.53 -4.75
CA ARG A 360 23.52 -42.82 -3.47
C ARG A 360 23.39 -44.29 -3.07
N CYS A 361 22.25 -44.93 -3.34
CA CYS A 361 22.05 -46.37 -3.14
C CYS A 361 22.89 -47.19 -4.14
N VAL A 362 22.91 -46.80 -5.41
CA VAL A 362 23.72 -47.43 -6.47
C VAL A 362 25.21 -47.42 -6.11
N ALA A 363 25.71 -46.30 -5.59
CA ALA A 363 27.10 -46.15 -5.17
C ALA A 363 27.48 -46.99 -3.93
N ARG A 364 26.50 -47.49 -3.15
CA ARG A 364 26.71 -48.28 -1.93
C ARG A 364 26.45 -49.77 -2.11
N GLU A 365 25.35 -50.10 -2.80
CA GLU A 365 24.79 -51.46 -2.91
C GLU A 365 24.91 -52.04 -4.33
N GLY A 366 25.27 -51.21 -5.31
CA GLY A 366 25.27 -51.57 -6.73
C GLY A 366 23.90 -51.42 -7.41
N ARG A 367 23.91 -51.12 -8.71
CA ARG A 367 22.67 -50.84 -9.49
C ARG A 367 21.66 -51.97 -9.52
N GLU A 368 22.12 -53.22 -9.48
CA GLU A 368 21.24 -54.40 -9.52
C GLU A 368 20.36 -54.53 -8.27
N GLN A 369 20.76 -53.87 -7.16
CA GLN A 369 20.01 -53.86 -5.89
C GLN A 369 18.95 -52.76 -5.78
N VAL A 370 18.90 -51.85 -6.77
CA VAL A 370 18.03 -50.67 -6.75
C VAL A 370 16.97 -50.77 -7.86
N ALA A 371 15.75 -50.34 -7.57
CA ALA A 371 14.73 -50.08 -8.58
C ALA A 371 14.03 -48.74 -8.30
N MET A 372 13.60 -48.07 -9.37
CA MET A 372 12.79 -46.86 -9.29
C MET A 372 11.41 -47.09 -9.90
N LEU A 373 10.40 -46.49 -9.29
CA LEU A 373 9.03 -46.44 -9.80
C LEU A 373 8.52 -45.00 -9.74
N THR A 374 7.53 -44.67 -10.55
CA THR A 374 6.76 -43.43 -10.43
C THR A 374 5.27 -43.71 -10.49
N THR A 375 4.49 -43.03 -9.64
CA THR A 375 3.04 -42.91 -9.75
C THR A 375 2.60 -41.57 -10.34
N ASP A 376 3.53 -40.66 -10.65
CA ASP A 376 3.24 -39.36 -11.27
C ASP A 376 2.97 -39.50 -12.78
N ASN A 377 1.79 -40.02 -13.10
CA ASN A 377 1.29 -40.16 -14.46
C ASN A 377 0.51 -38.91 -14.94
N PHE A 378 0.35 -37.90 -14.08
CA PHE A 378 -0.41 -36.68 -14.38
C PHE A 378 0.50 -35.58 -14.96
N ARG A 379 1.75 -35.51 -14.52
CA ARG A 379 2.70 -34.50 -14.98
C ARG A 379 3.42 -34.95 -16.26
N ILE A 380 3.16 -34.24 -17.36
CA ILE A 380 3.86 -34.41 -18.64
C ILE A 380 5.38 -34.36 -18.40
N GLY A 381 6.11 -35.38 -18.86
CA GLY A 381 7.56 -35.47 -18.74
C GLY A 381 8.09 -36.10 -17.44
N ALA A 382 7.23 -36.46 -16.46
CA ALA A 382 7.71 -36.98 -15.18
C ALA A 382 8.31 -38.40 -15.28
N LEU A 383 7.67 -39.29 -16.07
CA LEU A 383 8.20 -40.62 -16.34
C LEU A 383 9.49 -40.54 -17.16
N GLU A 384 9.51 -39.71 -18.20
CA GLU A 384 10.67 -39.48 -19.06
C GLU A 384 11.86 -38.94 -18.24
N GLN A 385 11.61 -37.98 -17.35
CA GLN A 385 12.63 -37.45 -16.43
C GLN A 385 13.22 -38.56 -15.54
N LEU A 386 12.38 -39.42 -14.96
CA LEU A 386 12.85 -40.53 -14.13
C LEU A 386 13.58 -41.61 -14.95
N GLN A 387 13.14 -41.90 -16.18
CA GLN A 387 13.80 -42.83 -17.10
C GLN A 387 15.17 -42.32 -17.57
N ILE A 388 15.36 -41.01 -17.75
CA ILE A 388 16.67 -40.41 -18.05
C ILE A 388 17.63 -40.67 -16.89
N TYR A 389 17.21 -40.40 -15.64
CA TYR A 389 18.01 -40.71 -14.45
C TYR A 389 18.30 -42.21 -14.33
N GLY A 390 17.30 -43.08 -14.57
CA GLY A 390 17.48 -44.53 -14.56
C GLY A 390 18.51 -45.00 -15.58
N ARG A 391 18.45 -44.50 -16.81
CA ARG A 391 19.41 -44.81 -17.89
C ARG A 391 20.83 -44.38 -17.54
N LEU A 392 21.01 -43.20 -16.93
CA LEU A 392 22.32 -42.70 -16.50
C LEU A 392 22.94 -43.56 -15.38
N MET A 393 22.12 -44.12 -14.48
CA MET A 393 22.58 -44.95 -13.37
C MET A 393 22.60 -46.46 -13.67
N GLY A 394 22.02 -46.89 -14.80
CA GLY A 394 21.74 -48.30 -15.09
C GLY A 394 20.69 -48.92 -14.15
N VAL A 395 19.75 -48.12 -13.64
CA VAL A 395 18.67 -48.54 -12.73
C VAL A 395 17.33 -48.55 -13.48
N PRO A 396 16.53 -49.63 -13.39
CA PRO A 396 15.23 -49.68 -14.05
C PRO A 396 14.23 -48.68 -13.43
N ALA A 397 13.45 -48.02 -14.28
CA ALA A 397 12.42 -47.05 -13.91
C ALA A 397 11.06 -47.45 -14.50
N HIS A 398 10.08 -47.73 -13.64
CA HIS A 398 8.74 -48.22 -14.04
C HIS A 398 7.64 -47.19 -13.73
N SER A 399 6.62 -47.10 -14.59
CA SER A 399 5.38 -46.37 -14.29
C SER A 399 4.39 -47.31 -13.58
N VAL A 400 3.57 -46.74 -12.70
CA VAL A 400 2.57 -47.43 -11.89
C VAL A 400 1.28 -46.61 -11.86
N ARG A 401 0.15 -47.20 -12.24
CA ARG A 401 -1.16 -46.53 -12.32
C ARG A 401 -2.01 -46.70 -11.08
N ASP A 402 -2.00 -47.89 -10.48
CA ASP A 402 -2.87 -48.25 -9.36
C ASP A 402 -2.20 -49.21 -8.35
N ALA A 403 -2.87 -49.48 -7.23
CA ALA A 403 -2.34 -50.34 -6.16
C ALA A 403 -2.16 -51.81 -6.57
N GLY A 404 -2.93 -52.31 -7.54
CA GLY A 404 -2.83 -53.67 -8.07
C GLY A 404 -1.66 -53.82 -9.03
N GLU A 405 -1.38 -52.82 -9.86
CA GLU A 405 -0.17 -52.74 -10.66
C GLU A 405 1.08 -52.56 -9.78
N LEU A 406 1.02 -51.69 -8.76
CA LEU A 406 2.10 -51.53 -7.78
C LEU A 406 2.46 -52.87 -7.13
N ARG A 407 1.45 -53.63 -6.68
CA ARG A 407 1.62 -54.94 -6.06
C ARG A 407 2.26 -55.97 -6.99
N ARG A 408 1.88 -55.99 -8.28
CA ARG A 408 2.48 -56.88 -9.28
C ARG A 408 3.95 -56.54 -9.53
N ILE A 409 4.26 -55.27 -9.80
CA ILE A 409 5.64 -54.84 -10.06
C ILE A 409 6.53 -55.05 -8.83
N LEU A 410 6.04 -54.79 -7.61
CA LEU A 410 6.79 -55.07 -6.38
C LEU A 410 7.03 -56.56 -6.13
N ALA A 411 6.22 -57.46 -6.68
CA ALA A 411 6.49 -58.91 -6.67
C ALA A 411 7.53 -59.28 -7.74
N GLU A 412 7.39 -58.77 -8.97
CA GLU A 412 8.30 -59.00 -10.10
C GLU A 412 9.73 -58.47 -9.86
N LEU A 413 9.86 -57.33 -9.16
CA LEU A 413 11.17 -56.75 -8.82
C LEU A 413 12.02 -57.63 -7.89
N GLY A 414 11.45 -58.71 -7.33
CA GLY A 414 12.18 -59.81 -6.71
C GLY A 414 12.89 -59.45 -5.41
N SER A 415 14.16 -59.86 -5.30
CA SER A 415 15.03 -59.71 -4.13
C SER A 415 15.85 -58.41 -4.10
N ARG A 416 15.51 -57.41 -4.92
CA ARG A 416 16.19 -56.10 -4.90
C ARG A 416 16.12 -55.48 -3.51
N LYS A 417 17.28 -55.09 -2.98
CA LYS A 417 17.41 -54.54 -1.62
C LYS A 417 16.59 -53.26 -1.41
N ILE A 418 16.63 -52.32 -2.37
CA ILE A 418 16.04 -50.98 -2.22
C ILE A 418 15.11 -50.68 -3.41
N VAL A 419 13.89 -50.25 -3.10
CA VAL A 419 12.92 -49.82 -4.10
C VAL A 419 12.44 -48.41 -3.76
N LEU A 420 12.57 -47.48 -4.70
CA LEU A 420 12.22 -46.06 -4.51
C LEU A 420 11.04 -45.68 -5.40
N ILE A 421 9.98 -45.11 -4.82
CA ILE A 421 8.75 -44.71 -5.51
C ILE A 421 8.64 -43.18 -5.48
N ASP A 422 8.62 -42.56 -6.66
CA ASP A 422 8.23 -41.16 -6.84
C ASP A 422 6.71 -41.07 -6.92
N THR A 423 6.11 -40.03 -6.34
CA THR A 423 4.64 -39.88 -6.34
C THR A 423 4.18 -38.56 -6.91
N THR A 424 2.95 -38.54 -7.42
CA THR A 424 2.26 -37.30 -7.80
C THR A 424 2.32 -36.27 -6.67
N GLY A 425 2.64 -35.02 -7.00
CA GLY A 425 2.46 -33.91 -6.06
C GLY A 425 0.99 -33.59 -5.87
N ILE A 426 0.52 -33.64 -4.62
CA ILE A 426 -0.88 -33.39 -4.26
C ILE A 426 -0.90 -32.27 -3.22
N SER A 427 -1.82 -31.31 -3.34
CA SER A 427 -1.96 -30.27 -2.30
C SER A 427 -2.38 -30.91 -0.98
N GLN A 428 -1.84 -30.42 0.14
CA GLN A 428 -2.21 -30.84 1.49
C GLN A 428 -3.69 -30.61 1.85
N ARG A 429 -4.42 -29.85 1.03
CA ARG A 429 -5.86 -29.58 1.16
C ARG A 429 -6.73 -30.43 0.22
N ASP A 430 -6.11 -31.26 -0.62
CA ASP A 430 -6.81 -32.15 -1.55
C ASP A 430 -7.18 -33.48 -0.86
N ARG A 431 -8.33 -34.05 -1.22
CA ARG A 431 -8.78 -35.36 -0.73
C ARG A 431 -7.90 -36.49 -1.26
N GLN A 432 -7.25 -36.30 -2.41
CA GLN A 432 -6.36 -37.29 -3.03
C GLN A 432 -5.13 -37.64 -2.16
N VAL A 433 -4.79 -36.85 -1.13
CA VAL A 433 -3.72 -37.20 -0.16
C VAL A 433 -4.02 -38.53 0.54
N ALA A 434 -5.28 -38.75 0.93
CA ALA A 434 -5.72 -40.00 1.57
C ALA A 434 -5.74 -41.18 0.57
N GLU A 435 -6.13 -40.92 -0.69
CA GLU A 435 -6.16 -41.92 -1.76
C GLU A 435 -4.74 -42.39 -2.12
N GLN A 436 -3.78 -41.46 -2.21
CA GLN A 436 -2.35 -41.79 -2.40
C GLN A 436 -1.81 -42.62 -1.23
N ALA A 437 -2.14 -42.26 0.02
CA ALA A 437 -1.75 -43.05 1.19
C ALA A 437 -2.34 -44.48 1.14
N ALA A 438 -3.63 -44.61 0.82
CA ALA A 438 -4.31 -45.90 0.69
C ALA A 438 -3.74 -46.76 -0.44
N MET A 439 -3.38 -46.17 -1.59
CA MET A 439 -2.71 -46.87 -2.70
C MET A 439 -1.38 -47.49 -2.25
N LEU A 440 -0.55 -46.72 -1.54
CA LEU A 440 0.75 -47.16 -1.05
C LEU A 440 0.63 -48.22 0.06
N CYS A 441 -0.34 -48.09 0.96
CA CYS A 441 -0.60 -49.11 1.99
C CYS A 441 -1.06 -50.45 1.39
N ASN A 442 -1.82 -50.42 0.29
CA ASN A 442 -2.34 -51.60 -0.39
C ASN A 442 -1.34 -52.25 -1.38
N ALA A 443 -0.08 -51.81 -1.41
CA ALA A 443 0.98 -52.29 -2.30
C ALA A 443 1.42 -53.75 -2.06
N GLY A 444 1.01 -54.39 -0.96
CA GLY A 444 1.32 -55.80 -0.65
C GLY A 444 2.74 -56.07 -0.11
N LYS A 445 3.59 -55.04 -0.03
CA LYS A 445 4.80 -54.99 0.80
C LYS A 445 4.74 -53.70 1.66
N PRO A 446 5.34 -53.64 2.85
CA PRO A 446 5.38 -52.41 3.65
C PRO A 446 6.11 -51.28 2.89
N VAL A 447 5.43 -50.15 2.69
CA VAL A 447 5.96 -48.97 2.00
C VAL A 447 6.23 -47.85 3.00
N ARG A 448 7.51 -47.58 3.27
CA ARG A 448 7.95 -46.52 4.17
C ARG A 448 7.78 -45.16 3.48
N ARG A 449 6.79 -44.38 3.89
CA ARG A 449 6.50 -43.04 3.33
C ARG A 449 7.49 -42.02 3.92
N LEU A 450 8.22 -41.29 3.07
CA LEU A 450 9.10 -40.20 3.47
C LEU A 450 8.52 -38.87 2.96
N LEU A 451 8.19 -37.97 3.88
CA LEU A 451 7.60 -36.67 3.56
C LEU A 451 8.67 -35.68 3.09
N VAL A 452 8.53 -35.14 1.89
CA VAL A 452 9.47 -34.15 1.34
C VAL A 452 9.00 -32.74 1.70
N LEU A 453 9.80 -32.04 2.51
CA LEU A 453 9.52 -30.72 3.05
C LEU A 453 10.40 -29.66 2.39
N ASN A 454 9.80 -28.60 1.84
CA ASN A 454 10.51 -27.48 1.26
C ASN A 454 11.00 -26.50 2.35
N ALA A 455 12.31 -26.34 2.53
CA ALA A 455 12.88 -25.41 3.52
C ALA A 455 12.49 -23.94 3.28
N ALA A 456 12.18 -23.55 2.04
CA ALA A 456 11.77 -22.19 1.69
C ALA A 456 10.26 -21.91 1.90
N SER A 457 9.48 -22.90 2.35
CA SER A 457 8.05 -22.71 2.64
C SER A 457 7.80 -22.06 4.00
N GLN A 458 6.65 -21.37 4.14
CA GLN A 458 6.22 -20.79 5.41
C GLN A 458 5.87 -21.88 6.44
N GLY A 459 6.02 -21.55 7.74
CA GLY A 459 5.78 -22.48 8.86
C GLY A 459 4.38 -23.08 8.86
N ASP A 460 3.34 -22.26 8.67
CA ASP A 460 1.95 -22.74 8.66
C ASP A 460 1.67 -23.70 7.50
N THR A 461 2.28 -23.43 6.32
CA THR A 461 2.19 -24.35 5.17
C THR A 461 2.90 -25.68 5.46
N LEU A 462 4.07 -25.65 6.10
CA LEU A 462 4.78 -26.86 6.50
C LEU A 462 4.02 -27.64 7.58
N ASP A 463 3.31 -26.94 8.48
CA ASP A 463 2.46 -27.55 9.49
C ASP A 463 1.23 -28.23 8.88
N GLU A 464 0.51 -27.57 7.98
CA GLU A 464 -0.60 -28.19 7.21
C GLU A 464 -0.12 -29.43 6.44
N VAL A 465 1.03 -29.34 5.77
CA VAL A 465 1.61 -30.45 5.00
C VAL A 465 1.98 -31.62 5.92
N ALA A 466 2.65 -31.36 7.03
CA ALA A 466 2.98 -32.40 8.01
C ALA A 466 1.74 -33.00 8.66
N HIS A 467 0.69 -32.21 8.93
CA HIS A 467 -0.56 -32.73 9.48
C HIS A 467 -1.31 -33.61 8.46
N ALA A 468 -1.51 -33.14 7.23
CA ALA A 468 -2.30 -33.83 6.21
C ALA A 468 -1.66 -35.17 5.76
N TYR A 469 -0.34 -35.21 5.58
CA TYR A 469 0.35 -36.42 5.12
C TYR A 469 0.54 -37.48 6.23
N ARG A 470 0.49 -37.07 7.50
CA ARG A 470 0.53 -38.00 8.65
C ARG A 470 -0.84 -38.61 8.95
N ASN A 471 -1.90 -37.79 8.98
CA ASN A 471 -3.25 -38.20 9.36
C ASN A 471 -4.04 -38.92 8.22
N GLY A 472 -3.34 -39.63 7.34
CA GLY A 472 -3.94 -40.47 6.30
C GLY A 472 -4.42 -41.81 6.84
N VAL A 473 -5.16 -42.56 6.02
CA VAL A 473 -5.58 -43.93 6.36
C VAL A 473 -4.39 -44.89 6.20
N GLY A 474 -3.85 -45.40 7.30
CA GLY A 474 -2.77 -46.40 7.30
C GLY A 474 -1.69 -46.15 8.36
N GLU A 475 -0.47 -46.63 8.10
CA GLU A 475 0.73 -46.33 8.90
C GLU A 475 1.18 -44.87 8.70
N ASP A 476 1.71 -44.24 9.75
CA ASP A 476 2.28 -42.87 9.72
C ASP A 476 3.50 -42.78 8.75
N VAL A 477 3.96 -41.58 8.44
CA VAL A 477 5.18 -41.41 7.65
C VAL A 477 6.41 -41.82 8.48
N ALA A 478 7.35 -42.51 7.86
CA ALA A 478 8.56 -43.01 8.52
C ALA A 478 9.56 -41.89 8.90
N GLY A 479 9.47 -40.75 8.21
CA GLY A 479 10.33 -39.60 8.41
C GLY A 479 10.17 -38.57 7.29
N CYS A 480 11.11 -37.64 7.20
CA CYS A 480 11.10 -36.59 6.19
C CYS A 480 12.48 -36.37 5.54
N ILE A 481 12.46 -35.64 4.41
CA ILE A 481 13.64 -35.12 3.73
C ILE A 481 13.42 -33.63 3.53
N ILE A 482 14.37 -32.79 3.97
CA ILE A 482 14.27 -31.34 3.80
C ILE A 482 14.99 -30.95 2.51
N THR A 483 14.30 -30.26 1.61
CA THR A 483 14.82 -29.85 0.29
C THR A 483 14.93 -28.33 0.18
N LYS A 484 15.64 -27.86 -0.86
CA LYS A 484 15.78 -26.43 -1.19
C LYS A 484 16.43 -25.59 -0.08
N LEU A 485 17.41 -26.16 0.65
CA LEU A 485 18.19 -25.45 1.67
C LEU A 485 19.07 -24.33 1.09
N ASP A 486 19.25 -24.31 -0.24
CA ASP A 486 19.90 -23.27 -1.03
C ASP A 486 18.96 -22.12 -1.43
N GLU A 487 17.64 -22.35 -1.47
CA GLU A 487 16.62 -21.32 -1.75
C GLU A 487 16.05 -20.71 -0.45
N ALA A 488 16.21 -21.38 0.69
CA ALA A 488 15.64 -20.98 1.96
C ALA A 488 16.37 -19.78 2.60
N THR A 489 15.60 -18.77 3.06
CA THR A 489 16.13 -17.62 3.81
C THR A 489 16.28 -17.91 5.31
N ARG A 490 15.54 -18.89 5.84
CA ARG A 490 15.64 -19.41 7.20
C ARG A 490 15.33 -20.90 7.20
N LEU A 491 15.87 -21.66 8.17
CA LEU A 491 15.59 -23.10 8.31
C LEU A 491 14.67 -23.42 9.50
N GLY A 492 14.51 -22.51 10.46
CA GLY A 492 13.80 -22.79 11.72
C GLY A 492 12.40 -23.37 11.52
N ALA A 493 11.63 -22.89 10.55
CA ALA A 493 10.26 -23.38 10.29
C ALA A 493 10.21 -24.88 9.90
N ALA A 494 11.17 -25.35 9.10
CA ALA A 494 11.24 -26.76 8.70
C ALA A 494 11.75 -27.66 9.84
N LEU A 495 12.70 -27.17 10.64
CA LEU A 495 13.24 -27.89 11.80
C LEU A 495 12.23 -27.94 12.96
N ASP A 496 11.52 -26.84 13.21
CA ASP A 496 10.38 -26.72 14.13
C ASP A 496 9.27 -27.71 13.78
N THR A 497 8.91 -27.80 12.49
CA THR A 497 7.93 -28.78 11.98
C THR A 497 8.41 -30.21 12.23
N ALA A 498 9.68 -30.52 11.94
CA ALA A 498 10.25 -31.84 12.19
C ALA A 498 10.26 -32.23 13.68
N ILE A 499 10.58 -31.28 14.58
CA ILE A 499 10.52 -31.47 16.03
C ILE A 499 9.08 -31.72 16.50
N ARG A 500 8.15 -30.82 16.16
CA ARG A 500 6.76 -30.87 16.66
C ARG A 500 5.98 -32.07 16.14
N HIS A 501 6.20 -32.45 14.88
CA HIS A 501 5.59 -33.65 14.29
C HIS A 501 6.40 -34.93 14.52
N ARG A 502 7.55 -34.84 15.21
CA ARG A 502 8.47 -35.96 15.49
C ARG A 502 8.85 -36.74 14.22
N LEU A 503 9.18 -36.02 13.14
CA LEU A 503 9.54 -36.57 11.84
C LEU A 503 11.06 -36.72 11.74
N PRO A 504 11.64 -37.94 11.83
CA PRO A 504 13.08 -38.12 11.64
C PRO A 504 13.51 -37.58 10.29
N ILE A 505 14.46 -36.65 10.28
CA ILE A 505 15.04 -36.14 9.04
C ILE A 505 16.06 -37.18 8.57
N HIS A 506 15.87 -37.76 7.40
CA HIS A 506 16.81 -38.71 6.81
C HIS A 506 17.93 -37.98 6.07
N TYR A 507 17.56 -37.05 5.19
CA TYR A 507 18.48 -36.37 4.29
C TYR A 507 18.13 -34.88 4.17
N MET A 508 19.11 -34.10 3.73
CA MET A 508 18.93 -32.71 3.29
C MET A 508 19.45 -32.51 1.87
N SER A 509 18.70 -31.76 1.05
CA SER A 509 19.10 -31.40 -0.32
C SER A 509 19.52 -29.93 -0.38
N VAL A 510 20.82 -29.69 -0.56
CA VAL A 510 21.50 -28.39 -0.51
C VAL A 510 21.71 -27.74 -1.89
N GLY A 511 20.94 -28.18 -2.90
CA GLY A 511 20.87 -27.57 -4.22
C GLY A 511 20.58 -28.55 -5.35
N GLN A 512 20.74 -28.11 -6.59
CA GLN A 512 20.11 -28.77 -7.74
C GLN A 512 20.89 -29.94 -8.37
N LYS A 513 22.21 -30.06 -8.16
CA LYS A 513 23.02 -31.11 -8.80
C LYS A 513 22.71 -32.51 -8.28
N VAL A 514 22.74 -33.49 -9.18
CA VAL A 514 22.51 -34.91 -8.91
C VAL A 514 23.75 -35.69 -9.35
N PRO A 515 24.42 -36.46 -8.47
CA PRO A 515 24.01 -36.81 -7.10
C PRO A 515 24.47 -35.85 -5.99
N GLU A 516 25.33 -34.88 -6.29
CA GLU A 516 26.26 -34.29 -5.30
C GLU A 516 25.59 -33.48 -4.19
N HIS A 517 24.49 -32.79 -4.48
CA HIS A 517 23.85 -31.88 -3.51
C HIS A 517 22.85 -32.62 -2.61
N MET A 518 23.31 -33.68 -1.94
CA MET A 518 22.51 -34.56 -1.08
C MET A 518 23.33 -35.06 0.12
N GLU A 519 22.96 -34.61 1.33
CA GLU A 519 23.70 -34.89 2.56
C GLU A 519 22.83 -35.66 3.56
N LEU A 520 23.44 -36.57 4.33
CA LEU A 520 22.77 -37.22 5.47
C LEU A 520 22.44 -36.16 6.52
N ALA A 521 21.23 -36.16 7.05
CA ALA A 521 20.82 -35.15 8.01
C ALA A 521 21.55 -35.34 9.35
N ARG A 522 22.18 -34.26 9.83
CA ARG A 522 22.76 -34.18 11.18
C ARG A 522 22.14 -33.03 11.95
N ALA A 523 21.75 -33.29 13.19
CA ALA A 523 21.04 -32.32 14.01
C ALA A 523 21.91 -31.08 14.33
N ASP A 524 23.19 -31.28 14.67
CA ASP A 524 24.14 -30.20 14.91
C ASP A 524 24.31 -29.28 13.69
N VAL A 525 24.61 -29.87 12.53
CA VAL A 525 24.79 -29.12 11.27
C VAL A 525 23.53 -28.34 10.88
N LEU A 526 22.34 -28.93 11.03
CA LEU A 526 21.08 -28.25 10.70
C LEU A 526 20.79 -27.06 11.62
N ILE A 527 21.02 -27.21 12.93
CA ILE A 527 20.80 -26.15 13.92
C ILE A 527 21.85 -25.04 13.79
N ASP A 528 23.13 -25.38 13.60
CA ASP A 528 24.21 -24.41 13.33
C ASP A 528 23.95 -23.61 12.04
N ARG A 529 23.45 -24.29 11.00
CA ARG A 529 23.07 -23.63 9.74
C ARG A 529 21.87 -22.70 9.95
N ALA A 530 20.88 -23.09 10.75
CA ALA A 530 19.75 -22.23 11.08
C ALA A 530 20.17 -20.94 11.81
N PHE A 531 21.07 -21.03 12.79
CA PHE A 531 21.58 -19.85 13.50
C PHE A 531 22.51 -18.98 12.65
N SER A 532 23.45 -19.56 11.91
CA SER A 532 24.38 -18.80 11.04
C SER A 532 23.70 -18.06 9.88
N MET A 533 22.47 -18.44 9.52
CA MET A 533 21.65 -17.70 8.54
C MET A 533 21.05 -16.41 9.13
N VAL A 534 20.81 -16.35 10.45
CA VAL A 534 20.37 -15.13 11.15
C VAL A 534 21.45 -14.05 11.13
N GLU A 535 22.69 -14.42 11.43
CA GLU A 535 23.84 -13.48 11.45
C GLU A 535 24.07 -12.81 10.09
N ARG A 536 23.62 -13.44 8.99
CA ARG A 536 23.81 -12.98 7.61
C ARG A 536 22.64 -12.18 7.06
N ALA A 537 21.47 -12.18 7.72
CA ALA A 537 20.26 -11.53 7.22
C ALA A 537 19.41 -10.95 8.35
N ARG A 538 19.26 -9.61 8.39
CA ARG A 538 18.29 -8.96 9.27
C ARG A 538 16.88 -9.36 8.86
N ALA A 539 16.13 -9.97 9.77
CA ALA A 539 14.81 -10.49 9.49
C ALA A 539 13.78 -9.36 9.34
N LEU A 540 13.36 -9.08 8.11
CA LEU A 540 12.33 -8.08 7.75
C LEU A 540 10.94 -8.33 8.37
N TYR A 541 10.70 -9.53 8.91
CA TYR A 541 9.40 -10.00 9.38
C TYR A 541 9.43 -10.51 10.84
N THR A 542 10.55 -10.38 11.55
CA THR A 542 10.57 -10.59 13.00
C THR A 542 10.32 -9.22 13.65
N PRO A 543 9.42 -9.11 14.65
CA PRO A 543 9.28 -7.87 15.40
C PRO A 543 10.60 -7.52 16.08
N SER A 544 11.06 -6.27 15.88
CA SER A 544 12.26 -5.75 16.52
C SER A 544 12.06 -5.63 18.04
N GLU A 545 13.14 -5.31 18.76
CA GLU A 545 13.07 -5.04 20.20
C GLU A 545 12.08 -3.90 20.53
N ALA A 546 11.97 -2.90 19.65
CA ALA A 546 10.98 -1.83 19.76
C ALA A 546 9.55 -2.33 19.49
N ASP A 547 9.35 -3.21 18.49
CA ASP A 547 8.03 -3.75 18.16
C ASP A 547 7.52 -4.70 19.26
N LEU A 548 8.38 -5.55 19.81
CA LEU A 548 8.07 -6.40 20.96
C LEU A 548 7.76 -5.56 22.21
N ALA A 549 8.54 -4.52 22.50
CA ALA A 549 8.23 -3.60 23.60
C ALA A 549 6.88 -2.89 23.40
N THR A 550 6.53 -2.56 22.15
CA THR A 550 5.25 -1.93 21.78
C THR A 550 4.05 -2.89 21.93
N LEU A 551 4.21 -4.16 21.57
CA LEU A 551 3.18 -5.19 21.78
C LEU A 551 2.94 -5.48 23.27
N VAL A 552 3.99 -5.39 24.08
CA VAL A 552 3.93 -5.59 25.54
C VAL A 552 3.32 -4.38 26.26
N SER A 553 3.58 -3.15 25.80
CA SER A 553 2.88 -1.96 26.33
C SER A 553 1.40 -1.94 25.93
N ALA A 554 1.05 -2.42 24.73
CA ALA A 554 -0.34 -2.54 24.28
C ALA A 554 -1.20 -3.54 25.09
N SER A 555 -0.59 -4.37 25.94
CA SER A 555 -1.28 -5.37 26.78
C SER A 555 -1.68 -4.86 28.17
N ARG A 556 -1.57 -3.56 28.45
CA ARG A 556 -1.96 -2.95 29.74
C ARG A 556 -3.35 -2.32 29.69
N GLU A 557 -4.13 -2.50 30.76
CA GLU A 557 -5.23 -1.58 31.06
C GLU A 557 -4.69 -0.17 31.39
N PRO A 558 -5.44 0.90 31.07
CA PRO A 558 -4.89 2.25 31.06
C PRO A 558 -4.84 2.88 32.47
N GLU A 559 -3.74 2.66 33.20
CA GLU A 559 -3.32 3.65 34.20
C GLU A 559 -2.74 4.89 33.50
N SER A 560 -3.21 6.07 33.90
CA SER A 560 -2.92 7.33 33.23
C SER A 560 -1.42 7.65 33.19
N ALA A 561 -0.83 7.66 31.99
CA ALA A 561 0.55 8.08 31.78
C ALA A 561 0.76 9.53 32.24
N ASP A 562 1.83 9.76 33.01
CA ASP A 562 2.23 11.10 33.47
C ASP A 562 2.43 12.06 32.27
N PRO A 563 1.65 13.15 32.18
CA PRO A 563 1.78 14.13 31.10
C PRO A 563 3.18 14.74 30.98
N ALA A 564 3.97 14.83 32.06
CA ALA A 564 5.36 15.28 31.99
C ALA A 564 6.25 14.33 31.19
N ARG A 565 6.05 13.01 31.34
CA ARG A 565 6.82 11.97 30.66
C ARG A 565 6.44 11.86 29.18
N LYS A 566 5.14 11.97 28.85
CA LYS A 566 4.62 12.10 27.46
C LYS A 566 5.30 13.26 26.73
N ARG A 567 5.34 14.44 27.37
CA ARG A 567 5.98 15.65 26.84
C ARG A 567 7.48 15.48 26.60
N GLN A 568 8.21 14.92 27.56
CA GLN A 568 9.67 14.76 27.45
C GLN A 568 10.08 13.80 26.32
N LEU A 569 9.31 12.72 26.10
CA LEU A 569 9.52 11.79 24.98
C LEU A 569 9.26 12.47 23.62
N LEU A 570 8.12 13.14 23.46
CA LEU A 570 7.80 13.86 22.21
C LEU A 570 8.82 14.97 21.90
N ALA A 571 9.22 15.74 22.91
CA ALA A 571 10.26 16.75 22.77
C ALA A 571 11.58 16.14 22.31
N SER A 572 12.00 14.99 22.86
CA SER A 572 13.23 14.30 22.45
C SER A 572 13.19 13.75 21.02
N ALA A 573 12.01 13.37 20.50
CA ALA A 573 11.85 12.91 19.13
C ALA A 573 11.94 14.06 18.10
N ILE A 574 11.60 15.28 18.51
CA ILE A 574 11.64 16.51 17.71
C ILE A 574 13.01 17.21 17.82
N LEU A 575 13.66 17.15 18.98
CA LEU A 575 14.98 17.71 19.26
C LEU A 575 16.12 16.74 18.92
N ARG A 576 16.67 16.83 17.71
CA ARG A 576 17.94 16.15 17.35
C ARG A 576 19.18 16.95 17.79
N PRO A 577 20.37 16.31 17.93
CA PRO A 577 21.52 16.90 18.64
C PRO A 577 22.23 18.09 17.99
N GLN A 578 21.84 18.52 16.78
CA GLN A 578 22.44 19.69 16.13
C GLN A 578 21.56 20.91 16.37
N GLY A 579 21.82 21.59 17.48
CA GLY A 579 21.03 22.73 17.95
C GLY A 579 20.97 23.87 16.92
N GLY A 580 19.76 24.27 16.57
CA GLY A 580 19.46 25.49 15.81
C GLY A 580 18.22 26.16 16.38
N ALA A 581 18.08 27.48 16.21
CA ALA A 581 17.00 28.24 16.84
C ALA A 581 15.59 27.64 16.57
N GLY A 582 15.32 27.23 15.34
CA GLY A 582 14.04 26.63 14.95
C GLY A 582 13.75 25.24 15.57
N SER A 583 14.75 24.49 16.05
CA SER A 583 14.48 23.24 16.78
C SER A 583 14.05 23.51 18.22
N ILE A 584 14.58 24.58 18.82
CA ILE A 584 14.20 25.03 20.17
C ILE A 584 12.77 25.60 20.13
N GLU A 585 12.47 26.46 19.16
CA GLU A 585 11.14 27.03 18.94
C GLU A 585 10.07 25.94 18.63
N ALA A 586 10.42 24.93 17.83
CA ALA A 586 9.55 23.78 17.57
C ALA A 586 9.30 22.90 18.79
N ALA A 587 10.18 22.90 19.80
CA ALA A 587 9.98 22.21 21.06
C ALA A 587 9.20 23.06 22.08
N GLN A 588 9.37 24.39 22.05
CA GLN A 588 8.63 25.33 22.91
C GLN A 588 7.12 25.32 22.60
N ASN A 589 6.75 25.24 21.33
CA ASN A 589 5.34 25.25 20.89
C ASN A 589 4.71 23.84 20.82
N LEU A 590 5.35 22.82 21.40
CA LEU A 590 4.90 21.43 21.28
C LEU A 590 3.61 21.17 22.07
N ASP A 591 3.49 21.68 23.30
CA ASP A 591 2.31 21.47 24.14
C ASP A 591 1.06 22.11 23.48
N ASP A 592 1.18 23.33 22.95
CA ASP A 592 0.11 24.01 22.22
C ASP A 592 -0.26 23.28 20.91
N ALA A 593 0.71 22.70 20.21
CA ALA A 593 0.49 21.92 19.01
C ALA A 593 -0.24 20.58 19.29
N ILE A 594 0.06 19.93 20.42
CA ILE A 594 -0.66 18.73 20.89
C ILE A 594 -2.08 19.12 21.29
N ALA A 595 -2.24 20.15 22.11
CA ALA A 595 -3.54 20.65 22.55
C ALA A 595 -4.43 21.04 21.35
N TRP A 596 -3.86 21.69 20.33
CA TRP A 596 -4.59 21.99 19.10
C TRP A 596 -5.05 20.72 18.37
N LEU A 597 -4.14 19.75 18.14
CA LEU A 597 -4.47 18.47 17.48
C LEU A 597 -5.49 17.61 18.23
N GLU A 598 -5.52 17.71 19.56
CA GLU A 598 -6.49 17.02 20.43
C GLU A 598 -7.80 17.82 20.57
N SER A 599 -7.87 19.08 20.11
CA SER A 599 -9.06 19.94 20.12
C SER A 599 -9.78 20.09 18.77
N ASP A 600 -9.06 20.05 17.64
CA ASP A 600 -9.63 20.21 16.30
C ASP A 600 -10.41 18.93 15.90
N PRO A 601 -11.74 18.98 15.70
CA PRO A 601 -12.54 17.77 15.47
C PRO A 601 -12.10 16.96 14.25
N THR A 602 -11.57 17.64 13.22
CA THR A 602 -11.15 17.05 11.96
C THR A 602 -9.83 16.29 12.11
N CYS A 603 -8.87 16.85 12.85
CA CYS A 603 -7.63 16.17 13.19
C CYS A 603 -7.85 15.02 14.18
N VAL A 604 -8.73 15.19 15.18
CA VAL A 604 -9.14 14.10 16.09
C VAL A 604 -9.79 12.96 15.30
N GLN A 605 -10.74 13.27 14.42
CA GLN A 605 -11.42 12.27 13.59
C GLN A 605 -10.47 11.57 12.62
N ALA A 606 -9.54 12.30 11.99
CA ALA A 606 -8.54 11.70 11.10
C ALA A 606 -7.56 10.80 11.86
N ARG A 607 -7.13 11.18 13.07
CA ARG A 607 -6.30 10.34 13.96
C ARG A 607 -7.03 9.07 14.40
N ALA A 608 -8.31 9.17 14.79
CA ALA A 608 -9.14 8.02 15.14
C ALA A 608 -9.37 7.08 13.95
N SER A 609 -9.63 7.64 12.76
CA SER A 609 -9.77 6.87 11.51
C SER A 609 -8.46 6.16 11.15
N TRP A 610 -7.31 6.81 11.40
CA TRP A 610 -5.99 6.21 11.19
C TRP A 610 -5.68 5.06 12.16
N ARG A 611 -6.05 5.17 13.44
CA ARG A 611 -5.99 4.03 14.38
C ARG A 611 -6.80 2.82 13.86
N GLY A 612 -8.03 3.06 13.40
CA GLY A 612 -8.88 2.02 12.79
C GLY A 612 -8.40 1.52 11.42
N TYR A 613 -7.48 2.23 10.77
CA TYR A 613 -6.80 1.78 9.56
C TYR A 613 -5.60 0.87 9.88
N VAL A 614 -4.82 1.19 10.92
CA VAL A 614 -3.55 0.52 11.25
C VAL A 614 -3.69 -0.63 12.26
N GLY A 615 -4.62 -0.56 13.22
CA GLY A 615 -4.70 -1.52 14.33
C GLY A 615 -5.06 -2.96 13.92
N ASP A 616 -4.70 -3.92 14.77
CA ASP A 616 -4.76 -5.38 14.54
C ASP A 616 -6.13 -5.95 14.11
N ASN A 617 -7.20 -5.17 14.23
CA ASN A 617 -8.48 -5.47 13.61
C ASN A 617 -8.44 -5.16 12.10
N SER A 618 -7.97 -6.15 11.33
CA SER A 618 -8.28 -6.30 9.90
C SER A 618 -9.79 -6.24 9.61
N GLY A 619 -10.64 -6.46 10.63
CA GLY A 619 -12.10 -6.36 10.61
C GLY A 619 -12.73 -4.97 10.81
N ALA A 620 -11.97 -3.86 10.86
CA ALA A 620 -12.56 -2.52 10.80
C ALA A 620 -13.18 -2.31 9.40
N SER A 621 -14.49 -2.54 9.29
CA SER A 621 -15.19 -2.55 8.01
C SER A 621 -15.13 -1.18 7.32
N VAL A 622 -15.20 -1.20 5.99
CA VAL A 622 -15.31 0.02 5.17
C VAL A 622 -16.48 0.92 5.63
N ALA A 623 -17.57 0.33 6.13
CA ALA A 623 -18.68 1.07 6.74
C ALA A 623 -18.29 1.74 8.07
N ALA A 624 -17.62 1.04 8.99
CA ALA A 624 -17.18 1.59 10.28
C ALA A 624 -16.23 2.79 10.12
N LEU A 625 -15.34 2.75 9.13
CA LEU A 625 -14.46 3.88 8.79
C LEU A 625 -15.21 5.06 8.12
N GLY A 626 -16.42 4.85 7.59
CA GLY A 626 -17.23 5.84 6.89
C GLY A 626 -18.33 6.49 7.75
N ASP A 627 -18.91 5.73 8.68
CA ASP A 627 -20.03 6.19 9.54
C ASP A 627 -19.55 7.15 10.65
N GLU A 628 -18.37 6.94 11.28
CA GLU A 628 -17.91 7.85 12.35
C GLU A 628 -17.57 9.28 11.84
N PRO A 629 -16.92 9.49 10.68
CA PRO A 629 -16.76 10.83 10.12
C PRO A 629 -18.09 11.53 9.77
N LEU A 630 -19.15 10.77 9.41
CA LEU A 630 -20.50 11.32 9.26
C LEU A 630 -21.14 11.68 10.61
N ALA A 631 -20.93 10.85 11.63
CA ALA A 631 -21.39 11.12 12.99
C ALA A 631 -20.74 12.39 13.55
N MET A 632 -19.42 12.56 13.37
CA MET A 632 -18.69 13.78 13.70
C MET A 632 -19.26 14.99 12.96
N ALA A 633 -19.44 14.92 11.63
CA ALA A 633 -20.01 16.03 10.86
C ALA A 633 -21.43 16.42 11.31
N ARG A 634 -22.23 15.47 11.82
CA ARG A 634 -23.55 15.73 12.43
C ARG A 634 -23.44 16.38 13.82
N ARG A 635 -22.46 15.99 14.64
CA ARG A 635 -22.20 16.59 15.96
C ARG A 635 -21.73 18.05 15.82
N GLU A 636 -20.77 18.29 14.94
CA GLU A 636 -20.14 19.61 14.75
C GLU A 636 -20.92 20.58 13.84
N PHE A 637 -22.04 20.15 13.26
CA PHE A 637 -22.83 21.00 12.37
C PHE A 637 -23.26 22.31 13.06
N SER A 638 -23.85 22.21 14.26
CA SER A 638 -24.41 23.37 14.97
C SER A 638 -23.37 24.30 15.60
N SER A 639 -22.15 23.82 15.84
CA SER A 639 -21.02 24.61 16.36
C SER A 639 -20.28 25.33 15.23
N VAL A 640 -19.95 24.60 14.16
CA VAL A 640 -19.02 25.07 13.12
C VAL A 640 -19.72 25.76 11.94
N CYS A 641 -20.94 25.33 11.57
CA CYS A 641 -21.69 25.92 10.45
C CYS A 641 -22.56 27.10 10.90
N ALA A 642 -22.89 28.01 9.97
CA ALA A 642 -23.86 29.07 10.16
C ALA A 642 -25.29 28.60 9.83
N ARG A 643 -25.47 27.97 8.66
CA ARG A 643 -26.77 27.45 8.20
C ARG A 643 -26.68 26.20 7.33
N HIS A 644 -25.57 25.95 6.64
CA HIS A 644 -25.42 24.86 5.68
C HIS A 644 -24.11 24.07 5.85
N LEU A 645 -24.18 22.77 5.55
CA LEU A 645 -23.01 21.92 5.38
C LEU A 645 -22.69 21.82 3.88
N LEU A 646 -21.47 22.15 3.48
CA LEU A 646 -21.05 22.10 2.08
C LEU A 646 -20.43 20.74 1.76
N ALA A 647 -21.01 20.04 0.79
CA ALA A 647 -20.45 18.82 0.23
C ALA A 647 -19.67 19.17 -1.04
N MET A 648 -18.37 19.43 -0.89
CA MET A 648 -17.44 19.71 -1.99
C MET A 648 -17.17 18.43 -2.76
N HIS A 649 -17.67 18.32 -3.99
CA HIS A 649 -17.32 17.21 -4.88
C HIS A 649 -16.13 17.57 -5.77
N GLY A 650 -15.19 16.65 -5.90
CA GLY A 650 -13.98 16.88 -6.69
C GLY A 650 -13.28 15.58 -7.07
N LYS A 651 -12.13 15.73 -7.75
CA LYS A 651 -11.35 14.61 -8.28
C LYS A 651 -9.85 14.80 -8.10
N ALA A 652 -9.14 13.69 -7.92
CA ALA A 652 -7.69 13.66 -7.86
C ALA A 652 -7.14 12.50 -8.71
N ALA A 653 -6.05 12.74 -9.43
CA ALA A 653 -5.34 11.69 -10.16
C ALA A 653 -4.47 10.89 -9.17
N MET A 654 -4.69 9.58 -9.11
CA MET A 654 -4.03 8.66 -8.19
C MET A 654 -2.89 7.94 -8.90
N LYS A 655 -1.74 7.87 -8.22
CA LYS A 655 -0.50 7.23 -8.66
C LYS A 655 0.12 6.54 -7.46
N GLY A 656 0.88 5.47 -7.69
CA GLY A 656 1.59 4.71 -6.65
C GLY A 656 1.98 3.33 -7.16
N GLU A 657 2.80 2.61 -6.38
CA GLU A 657 3.01 1.17 -6.61
C GLU A 657 1.70 0.41 -6.41
N GLY A 658 1.53 -0.72 -7.11
CA GLY A 658 0.29 -1.50 -7.11
C GLY A 658 -0.90 -0.89 -7.88
N LEU A 659 -0.76 0.33 -8.42
CA LEU A 659 -1.87 1.07 -9.02
C LEU A 659 -1.57 1.43 -10.50
N PRO A 660 -2.25 0.84 -11.50
CA PRO A 660 -2.00 1.09 -12.94
C PRO A 660 -2.47 2.47 -13.43
N GLY A 661 -2.60 3.45 -12.53
CA GLY A 661 -3.28 4.72 -12.74
C GLY A 661 -4.77 4.64 -12.39
N GLY A 662 -5.27 5.65 -11.66
CA GLY A 662 -6.67 5.75 -11.29
C GLY A 662 -7.10 7.19 -11.02
N THR A 663 -8.40 7.42 -10.89
CA THR A 663 -8.94 8.73 -10.49
C THR A 663 -9.81 8.56 -9.25
N LEU A 664 -9.45 9.23 -8.17
CA LEU A 664 -10.30 9.35 -6.98
C LEU A 664 -11.36 10.41 -7.28
N LEU A 665 -12.63 10.03 -7.14
CA LEU A 665 -13.79 10.92 -7.13
C LEU A 665 -14.32 10.96 -5.70
N GLY A 666 -14.20 12.12 -5.05
CA GLY A 666 -14.43 12.23 -3.60
C GLY A 666 -15.37 13.36 -3.23
N THR A 667 -15.90 13.27 -2.02
CA THR A 667 -16.58 14.38 -1.34
C THR A 667 -15.82 14.78 -0.07
N LEU A 668 -15.53 16.08 0.05
CA LEU A 668 -15.05 16.72 1.26
C LEU A 668 -16.20 17.53 1.88
N LEU A 669 -16.59 17.21 3.11
CA LEU A 669 -17.57 17.95 3.89
C LEU A 669 -16.88 19.13 4.58
N MET A 670 -17.44 20.33 4.43
CA MET A 670 -16.93 21.57 4.98
C MET A 670 -18.06 22.43 5.53
N SER A 671 -17.80 23.24 6.56
CA SER A 671 -18.75 24.27 6.97
C SER A 671 -18.88 25.36 5.91
N ASP A 672 -20.05 26.01 5.86
CA ASP A 672 -20.26 27.26 5.12
C ASP A 672 -19.39 28.44 5.60
N ARG A 673 -18.69 28.29 6.72
CA ARG A 673 -17.67 29.22 7.24
C ARG A 673 -16.23 28.93 6.77
N GLY A 674 -15.99 27.80 6.10
CA GLY A 674 -14.66 27.44 5.58
C GLY A 674 -13.80 26.59 6.50
N THR A 675 -14.42 25.73 7.31
CA THR A 675 -13.73 24.70 8.12
C THR A 675 -13.91 23.34 7.43
N ALA A 676 -12.85 22.56 7.23
CA ALA A 676 -13.02 21.18 6.77
C ALA A 676 -13.46 20.30 7.93
N LEU A 677 -14.35 19.33 7.69
CA LEU A 677 -14.86 18.39 8.69
C LEU A 677 -14.42 16.95 8.38
N ALA A 678 -14.89 16.36 7.29
CA ALA A 678 -14.70 14.94 7.00
C ALA A 678 -14.71 14.66 5.50
N ALA A 679 -14.17 13.52 5.08
CA ALA A 679 -14.24 13.09 3.68
C ALA A 679 -14.81 11.66 3.51
N PRO A 680 -16.09 11.41 3.92
CA PRO A 680 -16.65 10.08 4.11
C PRO A 680 -16.99 9.32 2.81
N ALA A 681 -17.12 10.02 1.67
CA ALA A 681 -17.57 9.42 0.41
C ALA A 681 -16.47 9.46 -0.65
N GLN A 682 -15.80 8.33 -0.85
CA GLN A 682 -14.73 8.15 -1.84
C GLN A 682 -15.09 7.05 -2.85
N GLN A 683 -14.82 7.30 -4.13
CA GLN A 683 -14.89 6.31 -5.21
C GLN A 683 -13.61 6.34 -6.02
N LEU A 684 -13.00 5.18 -6.27
CA LEU A 684 -11.77 5.04 -7.03
C LEU A 684 -12.06 4.44 -8.40
N VAL A 685 -11.90 5.24 -9.46
CA VAL A 685 -11.97 4.79 -10.86
C VAL A 685 -10.65 4.09 -11.20
N LEU A 686 -10.73 2.82 -11.55
CA LEU A 686 -9.62 1.98 -12.04
C LEU A 686 -9.90 1.53 -13.48
N PRO A 687 -8.88 1.07 -14.24
CA PRO A 687 -9.08 0.57 -15.61
C PRO A 687 -10.08 -0.60 -15.72
N HIS A 688 -10.25 -1.34 -14.63
CA HIS A 688 -11.05 -2.57 -14.54
C HIS A 688 -12.40 -2.37 -13.82
N GLY A 689 -12.73 -1.15 -13.38
CA GLY A 689 -13.98 -0.86 -12.66
C GLY A 689 -13.90 0.29 -11.66
N LEU A 690 -15.04 0.58 -11.02
CA LEU A 690 -15.18 1.56 -9.94
C LEU A 690 -15.24 0.86 -8.58
N LEU A 691 -14.39 1.26 -7.63
CA LEU A 691 -14.52 0.88 -6.23
C LEU A 691 -15.22 1.98 -5.44
N SER A 692 -16.13 1.63 -4.53
CA SER A 692 -16.83 2.58 -3.65
C SER A 692 -16.55 2.28 -2.18
N SER A 693 -16.21 3.33 -1.42
CA SER A 693 -16.02 3.27 0.04
C SER A 693 -17.31 3.34 0.85
N PHE A 694 -18.47 3.54 0.21
CA PHE A 694 -19.75 3.71 0.91
C PHE A 694 -20.88 2.81 0.38
N ALA A 695 -20.66 2.19 -0.79
CA ALA A 695 -21.54 1.17 -1.36
C ALA A 695 -20.68 0.07 -2.01
N PRO A 696 -19.86 -0.66 -1.23
CA PRO A 696 -18.88 -1.62 -1.76
C PRO A 696 -19.50 -2.87 -2.43
N THR A 697 -20.80 -3.10 -2.20
CA THR A 697 -21.60 -4.18 -2.82
C THR A 697 -22.40 -3.73 -4.04
N ALA A 698 -22.45 -2.43 -4.34
CA ALA A 698 -23.14 -1.93 -5.53
C ALA A 698 -22.34 -2.26 -6.80
N PRO A 699 -23.01 -2.52 -7.95
CA PRO A 699 -22.32 -2.76 -9.21
C PRO A 699 -21.47 -1.54 -9.59
N ALA A 700 -20.26 -1.81 -10.09
CA ALA A 700 -19.32 -0.78 -10.51
C ALA A 700 -19.94 0.14 -11.57
N GLN A 701 -20.06 1.43 -11.25
CA GLN A 701 -20.55 2.46 -12.17
C GLN A 701 -19.36 3.03 -12.95
N PRO A 702 -19.17 2.71 -14.25
CA PRO A 702 -18.03 3.22 -15.02
C PRO A 702 -18.18 4.71 -15.39
N ASP A 703 -19.41 5.24 -15.36
CA ASP A 703 -19.70 6.63 -15.67
C ASP A 703 -19.50 7.55 -14.45
N PRO A 704 -18.59 8.54 -14.51
CA PRO A 704 -18.41 9.54 -13.44
C PRO A 704 -19.70 10.33 -13.12
N ALA A 705 -20.62 10.45 -14.07
CA ALA A 705 -21.88 11.18 -13.91
C ALA A 705 -22.86 10.41 -13.02
N LEU A 706 -23.04 9.10 -13.28
CA LEU A 706 -23.80 8.20 -12.40
C LEU A 706 -23.11 8.01 -11.04
N ALA A 707 -21.77 7.95 -11.01
CA ALA A 707 -21.01 7.87 -9.75
C ALA A 707 -21.24 9.10 -8.84
N LEU A 708 -21.34 10.30 -9.42
CA LEU A 708 -21.71 11.51 -8.70
C LEU A 708 -23.16 11.46 -8.17
N GLN A 709 -24.13 11.04 -8.99
CA GLN A 709 -25.52 10.88 -8.55
C GLN A 709 -25.62 9.90 -7.37
N ALA A 710 -24.91 8.77 -7.43
CA ALA A 710 -24.88 7.78 -6.35
C ALA A 710 -24.25 8.34 -5.05
N ARG A 711 -23.18 9.15 -5.14
CA ARG A 711 -22.64 9.87 -3.97
C ARG A 711 -23.64 10.86 -3.38
N VAL A 712 -24.33 11.62 -4.22
CA VAL A 712 -25.31 12.63 -3.78
C VAL A 712 -26.47 11.95 -3.06
N ALA A 713 -27.10 10.94 -3.67
CA ALA A 713 -28.20 10.20 -3.07
C ALA A 713 -27.82 9.56 -1.72
N TRP A 714 -26.63 8.92 -1.65
CA TRP A 714 -26.13 8.33 -0.40
C TRP A 714 -25.86 9.38 0.69
N LEU A 715 -25.29 10.54 0.33
CA LEU A 715 -25.08 11.64 1.28
C LEU A 715 -26.43 12.21 1.76
N ALA A 716 -27.41 12.36 0.88
CA ALA A 716 -28.74 12.85 1.24
C ALA A 716 -29.43 11.91 2.25
N GLU A 717 -29.35 10.59 2.04
CA GLU A 717 -29.81 9.58 3.02
C GLU A 717 -29.04 9.70 4.35
N LYS A 718 -27.70 9.66 4.28
CA LYS A 718 -26.82 9.65 5.45
C LYS A 718 -26.72 10.98 6.20
N LEU A 719 -27.26 12.06 5.65
CA LEU A 719 -27.30 13.39 6.27
C LEU A 719 -28.70 14.04 6.25
N ALA A 720 -29.78 13.26 6.13
CA ALA A 720 -31.17 13.73 5.95
C ALA A 720 -31.74 14.76 6.96
N ARG A 721 -31.02 15.09 8.05
CA ARG A 721 -31.38 16.14 9.03
C ARG A 721 -30.42 17.33 9.05
N VAL A 722 -29.45 17.35 8.14
CA VAL A 722 -28.46 18.42 7.96
C VAL A 722 -28.75 19.08 6.61
N PRO A 723 -28.86 20.41 6.54
CA PRO A 723 -29.03 21.14 5.27
C PRO A 723 -27.72 21.10 4.46
N VAL A 724 -27.55 20.04 3.67
CA VAL A 724 -26.39 19.83 2.79
C VAL A 724 -26.58 20.56 1.46
N VAL A 725 -25.55 21.30 1.03
CA VAL A 725 -25.46 21.89 -0.31
C VAL A 725 -24.31 21.23 -1.06
N HIS A 726 -24.60 20.62 -2.21
CA HIS A 726 -23.58 19.99 -3.05
C HIS A 726 -22.89 21.01 -3.95
N MET A 727 -21.59 21.18 -3.78
CA MET A 727 -20.76 22.09 -4.57
C MET A 727 -20.12 21.31 -5.73
N LEU A 728 -20.44 21.69 -6.97
CA LEU A 728 -20.17 20.92 -8.20
C LEU A 728 -19.23 21.68 -9.15
N GLU A 729 -18.38 20.96 -9.89
CA GLU A 729 -17.50 21.54 -10.92
C GLU A 729 -18.25 21.86 -12.23
N ALA A 730 -17.57 22.54 -13.16
CA ALA A 730 -18.11 22.85 -14.47
C ALA A 730 -18.34 21.59 -15.32
N GLY A 731 -19.40 21.61 -16.15
CA GLY A 731 -19.82 20.49 -16.99
C GLY A 731 -20.91 19.60 -16.37
N THR A 732 -21.29 19.83 -15.11
CA THR A 732 -22.34 19.06 -14.41
C THR A 732 -23.77 19.42 -14.84
N SER A 733 -23.98 20.35 -15.78
CA SER A 733 -25.31 20.83 -16.19
C SER A 733 -26.23 19.76 -16.77
N ALA A 734 -25.69 18.72 -17.41
CA ALA A 734 -26.46 17.58 -17.88
C ALA A 734 -27.09 16.74 -16.73
N LEU A 735 -26.63 16.93 -15.48
CA LEU A 735 -27.13 16.22 -14.30
C LEU A 735 -28.09 17.05 -13.45
N TRP A 736 -28.26 18.35 -13.71
CA TRP A 736 -29.12 19.20 -12.89
C TRP A 736 -30.58 18.71 -12.81
N PRO A 737 -31.22 18.20 -13.89
CA PRO A 737 -32.56 17.62 -13.78
C PRO A 737 -32.62 16.44 -12.80
N ALA A 738 -31.68 15.49 -12.90
CA ALA A 738 -31.61 14.34 -12.00
C ALA A 738 -31.31 14.72 -10.54
N LEU A 739 -30.55 15.80 -10.31
CA LEU A 739 -30.29 16.34 -8.97
C LEU A 739 -31.51 17.10 -8.42
N ASN A 740 -32.27 17.79 -9.28
CA ASN A 740 -33.53 18.43 -8.92
C ASN A 740 -34.62 17.39 -8.60
N GLU A 741 -34.70 16.29 -9.35
CA GLU A 741 -35.58 15.14 -9.07
C GLU A 741 -35.25 14.46 -7.73
N GLN A 742 -33.97 14.39 -7.36
CA GLN A 742 -33.53 13.94 -6.03
C GLN A 742 -33.85 14.94 -4.90
N GLY A 743 -34.33 16.14 -5.21
CA GLY A 743 -34.69 17.16 -4.23
C GLY A 743 -33.51 17.77 -3.47
N VAL A 744 -32.28 17.64 -3.98
CA VAL A 744 -31.07 18.12 -3.29
C VAL A 744 -30.72 19.56 -3.65
N ALA A 745 -30.17 20.31 -2.69
CA ALA A 745 -29.61 21.63 -2.95
C ALA A 745 -28.21 21.52 -3.59
N TRP A 746 -27.96 22.30 -4.64
CA TRP A 746 -26.65 22.32 -5.31
C TRP A 746 -26.23 23.72 -5.79
N VAL A 747 -24.92 23.93 -5.84
CA VAL A 747 -24.29 25.06 -6.52
C VAL A 747 -23.23 24.51 -7.48
N ALA A 748 -23.40 24.74 -8.76
CA ALA A 748 -22.48 24.32 -9.80
C ALA A 748 -21.66 25.50 -10.30
N ARG A 749 -20.35 25.39 -10.25
CA ARG A 749 -19.46 26.42 -10.76
C ARG A 749 -19.40 26.37 -12.28
N SER A 750 -19.57 27.52 -12.91
CA SER A 750 -19.60 27.66 -14.36
C SER A 750 -18.37 28.40 -14.89
N ALA A 751 -17.98 28.07 -16.11
CA ALA A 751 -16.96 28.82 -16.84
C ALA A 751 -17.55 30.12 -17.39
N GLY A 752 -16.80 31.23 -17.34
CA GLY A 752 -17.28 32.53 -17.84
C GLY A 752 -17.69 32.54 -19.33
N GLY A 753 -17.15 31.61 -20.13
CA GLY A 753 -17.55 31.42 -21.53
C GLY A 753 -18.85 30.61 -21.74
N GLN A 754 -19.48 30.10 -20.67
CA GLN A 754 -20.71 29.31 -20.79
C GLN A 754 -21.83 30.16 -21.38
N ARG A 755 -22.47 29.64 -22.43
CA ARG A 755 -23.58 30.29 -23.12
C ARG A 755 -24.86 30.21 -22.28
N VAL A 756 -25.56 31.33 -22.18
CA VAL A 756 -26.83 31.48 -21.48
C VAL A 756 -27.74 32.43 -22.27
N ILE A 757 -28.99 32.54 -21.87
CA ILE A 757 -29.93 33.56 -22.33
C ILE A 757 -30.26 34.44 -21.12
N GLN A 758 -30.11 35.75 -21.25
CA GLN A 758 -30.52 36.74 -20.25
C GLN A 758 -31.46 37.72 -20.94
N ASP A 759 -32.65 37.95 -20.39
CA ASP A 759 -33.66 38.86 -20.95
C ASP A 759 -33.93 38.61 -22.45
N ASP A 760 -34.20 37.33 -22.78
CA ASP A 760 -34.35 36.78 -24.15
C ASP A 760 -33.15 36.96 -25.11
N CYS A 761 -32.03 37.53 -24.64
CA CYS A 761 -30.81 37.74 -25.42
C CYS A 761 -29.78 36.61 -25.22
N PRO A 762 -29.40 35.86 -26.29
CA PRO A 762 -28.33 34.86 -26.21
C PRO A 762 -26.95 35.51 -25.94
N THR A 763 -26.34 35.14 -24.83
CA THR A 763 -25.13 35.77 -24.30
C THR A 763 -24.19 34.73 -23.64
N ASN A 764 -23.22 35.18 -22.84
CA ASN A 764 -22.37 34.32 -22.01
C ASN A 764 -22.13 34.93 -20.63
N LEU A 765 -21.74 34.11 -19.66
CA LEU A 765 -21.59 34.54 -18.26
C LEU A 765 -20.59 35.68 -18.05
N ASN A 766 -19.52 35.80 -18.85
CA ASN A 766 -18.59 36.94 -18.81
C ASN A 766 -19.25 38.26 -19.21
N ALA A 767 -20.22 38.25 -20.12
CA ALA A 767 -20.99 39.43 -20.49
C ALA A 767 -22.05 39.77 -19.43
N VAL A 768 -22.80 38.77 -18.93
CA VAL A 768 -23.74 38.94 -17.80
C VAL A 768 -23.01 39.49 -16.57
N GLY A 769 -21.85 38.94 -16.26
CA GLY A 769 -20.97 39.40 -15.18
C GLY A 769 -20.39 40.80 -15.36
N LYS A 770 -20.65 41.49 -16.48
CA LYS A 770 -20.32 42.91 -16.68
C LYS A 770 -21.54 43.83 -16.60
N SER A 771 -22.75 43.33 -16.88
CA SER A 771 -24.00 44.10 -16.84
C SER A 771 -24.64 44.17 -15.45
N VAL A 772 -24.40 43.19 -14.58
CA VAL A 772 -25.02 43.14 -13.24
C VAL A 772 -24.36 44.07 -12.21
N GLY A 773 -25.17 44.64 -11.32
CA GLY A 773 -24.71 45.46 -10.19
C GLY A 773 -24.20 44.61 -9.03
N TYR A 774 -23.05 44.96 -8.46
CA TYR A 774 -22.39 44.20 -7.40
C TYR A 774 -22.49 44.91 -6.04
N LEU A 775 -22.58 44.11 -4.97
CA LEU A 775 -22.53 44.57 -3.58
C LEU A 775 -21.34 43.93 -2.85
N PRO A 776 -20.67 44.64 -1.93
CA PRO A 776 -19.59 44.08 -1.11
C PRO A 776 -20.11 43.00 -0.16
N VAL A 777 -19.27 42.00 0.13
CA VAL A 777 -19.60 40.82 0.94
C VAL A 777 -18.53 40.62 2.01
N GLY A 778 -18.94 40.70 3.28
CA GLY A 778 -18.05 40.49 4.42
C GLY A 778 -16.95 41.55 4.54
N GLN A 779 -15.86 41.21 5.21
CA GLN A 779 -14.65 42.01 5.27
C GLN A 779 -13.54 41.42 4.37
N PRO A 780 -12.66 42.23 3.77
CA PRO A 780 -11.57 41.73 2.96
C PRO A 780 -10.65 40.78 3.77
N GLY A 781 -10.38 39.59 3.24
CA GLY A 781 -9.58 38.58 3.94
C GLY A 781 -10.28 37.83 5.08
N ASP A 782 -11.60 37.98 5.29
CA ASP A 782 -12.30 37.34 6.42
C ASP A 782 -12.47 35.82 6.34
N MET A 783 -11.99 35.17 5.27
CA MET A 783 -12.11 33.73 5.04
C MET A 783 -10.99 33.16 4.14
N PRO A 784 -10.79 31.82 4.11
CA PRO A 784 -9.94 31.16 3.13
C PRO A 784 -10.28 31.58 1.69
N GLY A 785 -9.26 31.72 0.84
CA GLY A 785 -9.40 32.18 -0.54
C GLY A 785 -9.57 33.69 -0.76
N LEU A 786 -9.88 34.49 0.27
CA LEU A 786 -9.89 35.97 0.15
C LEU A 786 -8.51 36.60 0.39
N HIS A 787 -7.46 35.97 -0.11
CA HIS A 787 -6.09 36.47 0.01
C HIS A 787 -5.27 36.14 -1.24
N ASN A 788 -4.52 37.11 -1.73
CA ASN A 788 -3.51 36.92 -2.77
C ASN A 788 -2.10 36.88 -2.12
N VAL A 789 -1.14 36.25 -2.78
CA VAL A 789 0.26 36.20 -2.33
C VAL A 789 1.14 36.94 -3.33
N GLN A 790 1.58 38.14 -2.95
CA GLN A 790 2.47 38.98 -3.76
C GLN A 790 3.87 38.91 -3.15
N GLY A 791 4.75 38.11 -3.77
CA GLY A 791 6.08 37.81 -3.22
C GLY A 791 5.96 37.06 -1.89
N SER A 792 6.41 37.67 -0.80
CA SER A 792 6.30 37.13 0.57
C SER A 792 5.15 37.73 1.40
N LYS A 793 4.39 38.69 0.85
CA LYS A 793 3.28 39.35 1.57
C LYS A 793 1.92 38.80 1.14
N ARG A 794 1.05 38.57 2.14
CA ARG A 794 -0.34 38.17 1.95
C ARG A 794 -1.20 39.44 1.88
N VAL A 795 -1.86 39.66 0.74
CA VAL A 795 -2.73 40.82 0.48
C VAL A 795 -4.19 40.36 0.60
N PRO A 796 -5.04 41.02 1.40
CA PRO A 796 -6.45 40.66 1.48
C PRO A 796 -7.19 41.00 0.18
N LEU A 797 -8.22 40.22 -0.16
CA LEU A 797 -9.10 40.46 -1.28
C LEU A 797 -10.49 40.82 -0.76
N ALA A 798 -11.11 41.84 -1.34
CA ALA A 798 -12.53 42.14 -1.11
C ALA A 798 -13.39 41.24 -2.00
N LEU A 799 -14.43 40.65 -1.43
CA LEU A 799 -15.43 39.86 -2.17
C LEU A 799 -16.64 40.72 -2.50
N TRP A 800 -17.03 40.74 -3.77
CA TRP A 800 -18.21 41.47 -4.25
C TRP A 800 -19.13 40.48 -4.97
N ALA A 801 -20.43 40.50 -4.70
CA ALA A 801 -21.40 39.55 -5.24
C ALA A 801 -22.57 40.22 -5.95
N SER A 802 -23.15 39.51 -6.91
CA SER A 802 -24.39 39.86 -7.58
C SER A 802 -25.20 38.59 -7.87
N GLY A 803 -26.53 38.72 -7.89
CA GLY A 803 -27.46 37.64 -8.21
C GLY A 803 -28.42 38.05 -9.31
N THR A 804 -28.63 37.17 -10.28
CA THR A 804 -29.60 37.34 -11.38
C THR A 804 -30.17 35.97 -11.77
N GLU A 805 -31.13 35.93 -12.68
CA GLU A 805 -31.58 34.69 -13.31
C GLU A 805 -31.07 34.62 -14.75
N VAL A 806 -30.77 33.42 -15.21
CA VAL A 806 -30.40 33.16 -16.60
C VAL A 806 -30.97 31.82 -17.06
N THR A 807 -31.33 31.75 -18.33
CA THR A 807 -31.89 30.54 -18.94
C THR A 807 -30.80 29.77 -19.69
N LEU A 808 -30.75 28.45 -19.52
CA LEU A 808 -29.81 27.61 -20.30
C LEU A 808 -30.33 27.35 -21.73
N PRO A 809 -29.50 27.43 -22.77
CA PRO A 809 -29.91 27.08 -24.14
C PRO A 809 -30.16 25.56 -24.26
N GLY A 810 -31.40 25.17 -24.55
CA GLY A 810 -31.83 23.77 -24.66
C GLY A 810 -33.00 23.58 -25.62
N ARG A 811 -33.29 22.32 -26.01
CA ARG A 811 -34.27 21.99 -27.07
C ARG A 811 -35.75 22.20 -26.70
N ASN A 812 -36.09 22.26 -25.41
CA ASN A 812 -37.49 22.24 -24.93
C ASN A 812 -37.94 23.56 -24.27
N GLY A 813 -37.27 24.67 -24.55
CA GLY A 813 -37.31 25.85 -23.69
C GLY A 813 -36.38 25.64 -22.50
N GLY A 814 -35.55 26.63 -22.20
CA GLY A 814 -34.53 26.48 -21.16
C GLY A 814 -35.11 26.57 -19.75
N GLU A 815 -34.56 25.79 -18.83
CA GLU A 815 -34.79 25.96 -17.40
C GLU A 815 -34.15 27.29 -16.95
N SER A 816 -34.92 28.16 -16.30
CA SER A 816 -34.36 29.34 -15.62
C SER A 816 -33.62 28.87 -14.38
N VAL A 817 -32.36 29.29 -14.26
CA VAL A 817 -31.50 28.96 -13.13
C VAL A 817 -30.90 30.23 -12.57
N ARG A 818 -30.86 30.31 -11.24
CA ARG A 818 -30.26 31.45 -10.55
C ARG A 818 -28.75 31.45 -10.72
N LEU A 819 -28.23 32.56 -11.23
CA LEU A 819 -26.82 32.85 -11.39
C LEU A 819 -26.33 33.76 -10.28
N VAL A 820 -25.21 33.40 -9.66
CA VAL A 820 -24.45 34.23 -8.74
C VAL A 820 -23.09 34.53 -9.36
N CYS A 821 -22.80 35.82 -9.51
CA CYS A 821 -21.54 36.34 -9.99
C CYS A 821 -20.74 36.86 -8.79
N ALA A 822 -19.52 36.38 -8.59
CA ALA A 822 -18.61 36.86 -7.55
C ALA A 822 -17.35 37.48 -8.17
N ARG A 823 -16.91 38.63 -7.67
CA ARG A 823 -15.64 39.27 -8.03
C ARG A 823 -14.73 39.34 -6.82
N LEU A 824 -13.47 38.99 -7.04
CA LEU A 824 -12.37 39.17 -6.11
C LEU A 824 -11.63 40.44 -6.51
N ILE A 825 -11.55 41.42 -5.61
CA ILE A 825 -10.93 42.72 -5.85
C ILE A 825 -9.70 42.84 -4.96
N ASP A 826 -8.56 43.19 -5.54
CA ASP A 826 -7.34 43.48 -4.79
C ASP A 826 -7.52 44.79 -4.02
N THR A 827 -7.36 44.77 -2.69
CA THR A 827 -7.62 45.96 -1.86
C THR A 827 -6.57 47.06 -2.02
N VAL A 828 -5.44 46.79 -2.67
CA VAL A 828 -4.34 47.73 -2.87
C VAL A 828 -4.44 48.39 -4.24
N SER A 829 -4.67 47.63 -5.31
CA SER A 829 -4.83 48.19 -6.66
C SER A 829 -6.26 48.61 -7.00
N GLY A 830 -7.27 48.05 -6.32
CA GLY A 830 -8.69 48.21 -6.66
C GLY A 830 -9.11 47.42 -7.91
N GLU A 831 -8.21 46.64 -8.52
CA GLU A 831 -8.49 45.87 -9.73
C GLU A 831 -9.17 44.53 -9.41
N VAL A 832 -9.93 44.01 -10.38
CA VAL A 832 -10.57 42.70 -10.29
C VAL A 832 -9.51 41.60 -10.49
N SER A 833 -8.98 41.08 -9.39
CA SER A 833 -8.04 39.96 -9.36
C SER A 833 -8.64 38.64 -9.82
N GLY A 834 -9.97 38.49 -9.84
CA GLY A 834 -10.64 37.28 -10.32
C GLY A 834 -12.16 37.39 -10.35
N GLN A 835 -12.81 36.52 -11.13
CA GLN A 835 -14.26 36.46 -11.24
C GLN A 835 -14.74 35.00 -11.30
N LEU A 836 -15.74 34.68 -10.47
CA LEU A 836 -16.34 33.36 -10.32
C LEU A 836 -17.83 33.42 -10.69
N PHE A 837 -18.35 32.32 -11.23
CA PHE A 837 -19.76 32.17 -11.58
C PHE A 837 -20.29 30.87 -10.98
N GLY A 838 -21.41 30.95 -10.27
CA GLY A 838 -22.13 29.80 -9.73
C GLY A 838 -23.58 29.80 -10.18
N MET A 839 -24.05 28.66 -10.65
CA MET A 839 -25.46 28.42 -10.98
C MET A 839 -26.06 27.53 -9.90
N THR A 840 -27.33 27.73 -9.51
CA THR A 840 -27.92 27.03 -8.37
C THR A 840 -29.44 26.89 -8.46
N ASN A 841 -29.97 25.81 -7.90
CA ASN A 841 -31.41 25.64 -7.64
C ASN A 841 -31.88 26.27 -6.31
N LEU A 842 -30.96 26.83 -5.50
CA LEU A 842 -31.30 27.45 -4.22
C LEU A 842 -32.00 28.81 -4.42
N PRO A 843 -33.19 29.03 -3.84
CA PRO A 843 -33.83 30.34 -3.82
C PRO A 843 -33.06 31.30 -2.90
N ALA A 844 -33.21 32.62 -3.14
CA ALA A 844 -32.52 33.66 -2.38
C ALA A 844 -32.83 33.65 -0.87
N SER A 845 -33.98 33.11 -0.45
CA SER A 845 -34.38 32.94 0.96
C SER A 845 -33.63 31.81 1.70
N GLN A 846 -33.07 30.85 0.96
CA GLN A 846 -32.24 29.79 1.53
C GLN A 846 -30.77 30.23 1.55
N ALA A 847 -30.25 30.74 0.43
CA ALA A 847 -28.91 31.31 0.34
C ALA A 847 -28.91 32.56 -0.56
N ASP A 848 -28.55 33.72 -0.03
CA ASP A 848 -28.46 34.96 -0.81
C ASP A 848 -27.21 34.97 -1.72
N ALA A 849 -27.06 36.02 -2.54
CA ALA A 849 -25.92 36.09 -3.48
C ALA A 849 -24.58 36.19 -2.73
N ALA A 850 -24.55 36.84 -1.57
CA ALA A 850 -23.36 36.95 -0.72
C ALA A 850 -22.92 35.58 -0.18
N THR A 851 -23.86 34.78 0.34
CA THR A 851 -23.64 33.43 0.85
C THR A 851 -23.07 32.51 -0.23
N VAL A 852 -23.73 32.46 -1.41
CA VAL A 852 -23.27 31.61 -2.52
C VAL A 852 -21.91 32.08 -3.07
N ALA A 853 -21.65 33.39 -3.12
CA ALA A 853 -20.34 33.92 -3.52
C ALA A 853 -19.21 33.46 -2.58
N ARG A 854 -19.43 33.45 -1.26
CA ARG A 854 -18.46 32.89 -0.30
C ARG A 854 -18.21 31.40 -0.56
N TRP A 855 -19.27 30.62 -0.84
CA TRP A 855 -19.13 29.19 -1.14
C TRP A 855 -18.34 28.92 -2.44
N LEU A 856 -18.47 29.76 -3.47
CA LEU A 856 -17.68 29.66 -4.69
C LEU A 856 -16.18 29.90 -4.46
N VAL A 857 -15.83 30.77 -3.51
CA VAL A 857 -14.44 30.99 -3.07
C VAL A 857 -13.93 29.76 -2.30
N LEU A 858 -14.71 29.25 -1.32
CA LEU A 858 -14.36 28.03 -0.59
C LEU A 858 -14.16 26.82 -1.52
N GLN A 859 -14.94 26.71 -2.59
CA GLN A 859 -14.81 25.63 -3.56
C GLN A 859 -13.49 25.67 -4.34
N GLU A 860 -12.91 26.86 -4.60
CA GLU A 860 -11.57 26.93 -5.21
C GLU A 860 -10.51 26.43 -4.23
N GLU A 861 -10.56 26.87 -2.97
CA GLU A 861 -9.64 26.45 -1.91
C GLU A 861 -9.77 24.94 -1.60
N ALA A 862 -10.99 24.40 -1.65
CA ALA A 862 -11.27 22.97 -1.42
C ALA A 862 -10.54 22.05 -2.41
N LYS A 863 -10.15 22.54 -3.59
CA LYS A 863 -9.29 21.79 -4.54
C LYS A 863 -7.93 21.42 -3.95
N ALA A 864 -7.44 22.17 -2.95
CA ALA A 864 -6.26 21.77 -2.19
C ALA A 864 -6.47 20.47 -1.42
N GLY A 865 -7.68 20.24 -0.88
CA GLY A 865 -8.05 19.02 -0.16
C GLY A 865 -7.85 17.76 -1.01
N PHE A 866 -8.35 17.78 -2.25
CA PHE A 866 -8.15 16.68 -3.21
C PHE A 866 -6.68 16.45 -3.59
N ARG A 867 -5.85 17.51 -3.64
CA ARG A 867 -4.39 17.37 -3.79
C ARG A 867 -3.75 16.73 -2.56
N TYR A 868 -4.19 17.09 -1.35
CA TYR A 868 -3.74 16.42 -0.13
C TYR A 868 -4.17 14.95 -0.07
N MET A 869 -5.36 14.58 -0.57
CA MET A 869 -5.80 13.19 -0.66
C MET A 869 -4.85 12.35 -1.55
N ALA A 870 -4.46 12.87 -2.73
CA ALA A 870 -3.48 12.19 -3.59
C ALA A 870 -2.09 12.09 -2.96
N ASN A 871 -1.65 13.11 -2.21
CA ASN A 871 -0.39 13.06 -1.46
C ASN A 871 -0.45 12.10 -0.26
N ALA A 872 -1.61 12.02 0.42
CA ALA A 872 -1.85 11.10 1.52
C ALA A 872 -1.90 9.64 1.06
N TRP A 873 -2.50 9.37 -0.10
CA TRP A 873 -2.46 8.05 -0.74
C TRP A 873 -1.02 7.55 -0.92
N LEU A 874 -0.13 8.40 -1.43
CA LEU A 874 1.31 8.11 -1.59
C LEU A 874 2.08 7.96 -0.27
N ALA A 875 1.51 8.42 0.84
CA ALA A 875 2.10 8.33 2.19
C ALA A 875 1.60 7.12 2.98
N LEU A 876 0.46 6.54 2.60
CA LEU A 876 -0.06 5.29 3.15
C LEU A 876 0.68 4.10 2.51
N GLN A 877 0.83 3.01 3.27
CA GLN A 877 1.38 1.76 2.75
C GLN A 877 0.49 1.21 1.62
N ALA A 878 1.11 0.70 0.56
CA ALA A 878 0.40 0.03 -0.52
C ALA A 878 -0.25 -1.26 -0.01
N VAL A 879 -1.48 -1.53 -0.45
CA VAL A 879 -2.27 -2.69 -0.03
C VAL A 879 -2.96 -3.34 -1.23
N ASP A 880 -2.97 -4.67 -1.25
CA ASP A 880 -3.58 -5.45 -2.33
C ASP A 880 -5.06 -5.77 -2.05
N GLY A 881 -5.86 -5.81 -3.12
CA GLY A 881 -7.26 -6.22 -3.08
C GLY A 881 -8.28 -5.08 -2.93
N ALA A 882 -9.46 -5.30 -3.52
CA ALA A 882 -10.51 -4.27 -3.66
C ALA A 882 -10.98 -3.67 -2.31
N HIS A 883 -11.10 -4.50 -1.26
CA HIS A 883 -11.52 -4.02 0.07
C HIS A 883 -10.45 -3.15 0.73
N ALA A 884 -9.17 -3.50 0.57
CA ALA A 884 -8.06 -2.74 1.12
C ALA A 884 -7.89 -1.39 0.40
N LEU A 885 -8.00 -1.38 -0.94
CA LEU A 885 -8.02 -0.15 -1.75
C LEU A 885 -9.19 0.78 -1.37
N ALA A 886 -10.38 0.24 -1.08
CA ALA A 886 -11.50 1.01 -0.56
C ALA A 886 -11.19 1.66 0.80
N ARG A 887 -10.65 0.90 1.78
CA ARG A 887 -10.18 1.43 3.07
C ARG A 887 -9.10 2.50 2.89
N GLN A 888 -8.10 2.27 2.02
CA GLN A 888 -7.03 3.22 1.72
C GLN A 888 -7.57 4.52 1.10
N SER A 889 -8.55 4.44 0.19
CA SER A 889 -9.17 5.63 -0.40
C SER A 889 -9.86 6.51 0.63
N LEU A 890 -10.58 5.88 1.57
CA LEU A 890 -11.30 6.55 2.64
C LEU A 890 -10.34 7.19 3.64
N MET A 891 -9.25 6.48 4.00
CA MET A 891 -8.19 7.01 4.85
C MET A 891 -7.44 8.19 4.20
N ALA A 892 -7.11 8.09 2.92
CA ALA A 892 -6.55 9.21 2.14
C ALA A 892 -7.50 10.41 2.09
N GLY A 893 -8.81 10.16 2.03
CA GLY A 893 -9.87 11.15 2.23
C GLY A 893 -9.74 11.91 3.55
N GLN A 894 -9.76 11.21 4.68
CA GLN A 894 -9.71 11.84 6.02
C GLN A 894 -8.39 12.59 6.26
N LEU A 895 -7.25 12.03 5.83
CA LEU A 895 -5.97 12.74 5.87
C LEU A 895 -5.99 14.00 4.98
N GLY A 896 -6.67 13.96 3.84
CA GLY A 896 -6.86 15.12 2.97
C GLY A 896 -7.67 16.23 3.63
N ALA A 897 -8.72 15.88 4.41
CA ALA A 897 -9.50 16.84 5.20
C ALA A 897 -8.64 17.49 6.31
N ALA A 898 -7.92 16.69 7.10
CA ALA A 898 -7.04 17.19 8.16
C ALA A 898 -5.87 18.04 7.60
N CYS A 899 -5.24 17.61 6.50
CA CYS A 899 -4.20 18.41 5.84
C CYS A 899 -4.73 19.73 5.26
N TRP A 900 -5.98 19.76 4.77
CA TRP A 900 -6.61 21.01 4.36
C TRP A 900 -6.85 21.93 5.57
N GLN A 901 -7.42 21.39 6.66
CA GLN A 901 -7.69 22.11 7.90
C GLN A 901 -6.42 22.75 8.47
N LEU A 902 -5.33 21.98 8.56
CA LEU A 902 -4.00 22.44 9.01
C LEU A 902 -3.40 23.53 8.11
N ALA A 903 -3.68 23.50 6.81
CA ALA A 903 -3.08 24.44 5.85
C ALA A 903 -3.84 25.78 5.73
N HIS A 904 -5.13 25.83 6.08
CA HIS A 904 -5.99 27.00 5.86
C HIS A 904 -6.51 27.64 7.16
N THR A 905 -6.40 26.98 8.31
CA THR A 905 -6.81 27.51 9.61
C THR A 905 -5.67 28.29 10.28
N PRO A 906 -5.82 29.61 10.56
CA PRO A 906 -4.74 30.40 11.19
C PRO A 906 -4.29 29.87 12.55
N ALA A 907 -5.19 29.28 13.34
CA ALA A 907 -4.85 28.68 14.64
C ALA A 907 -3.93 27.45 14.52
N ALA A 908 -3.86 26.81 13.35
CA ALA A 908 -2.97 25.67 13.10
C ALA A 908 -1.50 26.08 12.87
N GLU A 909 -1.17 27.38 12.82
CA GLU A 909 0.19 27.88 12.59
C GLU A 909 1.19 27.32 13.62
N VAL A 910 0.74 27.09 14.86
CA VAL A 910 1.53 26.51 15.95
C VAL A 910 2.11 25.12 15.61
N LEU A 911 1.46 24.36 14.72
CA LEU A 911 1.91 23.05 14.27
C LEU A 911 3.02 23.10 13.21
N ARG A 912 3.24 24.24 12.55
CA ARG A 912 4.24 24.36 11.47
C ARG A 912 5.65 24.02 11.95
N GLY A 913 6.03 24.49 13.14
CA GLY A 913 7.32 24.19 13.77
C GLY A 913 7.49 22.70 14.07
N PRO A 914 6.67 22.11 14.97
CA PRO A 914 6.72 20.68 15.30
C PRO A 914 6.66 19.74 14.09
N LEU A 915 5.74 19.97 13.15
CA LEU A 915 5.63 19.14 11.94
C LEU A 915 6.86 19.28 11.02
N SER A 916 7.51 20.44 10.97
CA SER A 916 8.77 20.60 10.24
C SER A 916 9.93 19.91 10.97
N GLY A 917 9.98 19.94 12.30
CA GLY A 917 11.01 19.25 13.10
C GLY A 917 11.00 17.73 12.87
N ILE A 918 9.81 17.12 12.88
CA ILE A 918 9.56 15.69 12.59
C ILE A 918 10.05 15.26 11.18
N MET A 919 10.17 16.20 10.25
CA MET A 919 10.65 15.95 8.89
C MET A 919 12.16 16.08 8.71
N GLY A 920 12.87 16.70 9.66
CA GLY A 920 14.31 16.92 9.63
C GLY A 920 14.73 18.16 8.83
N THR A 921 15.91 18.68 9.14
CA THR A 921 16.46 19.94 8.59
C THR A 921 16.61 19.96 7.06
N GLU A 922 16.78 18.81 6.42
CA GLU A 922 16.93 18.70 4.96
C GLU A 922 15.62 18.86 4.17
N ARG A 923 14.45 18.79 4.82
CA ARG A 923 13.14 18.70 4.13
C ARG A 923 12.18 19.80 4.59
N LYS A 924 12.04 20.85 3.77
CA LYS A 924 10.99 21.87 3.96
C LYS A 924 9.59 21.22 3.97
N LEU A 925 8.76 21.62 4.93
CA LEU A 925 7.36 21.18 5.04
C LEU A 925 6.50 21.76 3.90
N SER A 926 6.59 21.15 2.72
CA SER A 926 5.74 21.45 1.58
C SER A 926 4.37 20.75 1.71
N GLY A 927 3.37 21.24 0.98
CA GLY A 927 2.05 20.59 0.94
C GLY A 927 2.05 19.14 0.44
N ARG A 928 3.12 18.69 -0.23
CA ARG A 928 3.32 17.27 -0.58
C ARG A 928 3.78 16.43 0.61
N MET A 929 4.55 17.01 1.53
CA MET A 929 5.07 16.32 2.71
C MET A 929 4.16 16.43 3.92
N LEU A 930 3.16 17.32 3.92
CA LEU A 930 2.25 17.53 5.05
C LEU A 930 1.54 16.23 5.52
N PRO A 931 1.00 15.36 4.64
CA PRO A 931 0.42 14.08 5.08
C PRO A 931 1.44 13.15 5.75
N VAL A 932 2.69 13.13 5.27
CA VAL A 932 3.79 12.32 5.86
C VAL A 932 4.17 12.85 7.25
N ALA A 933 4.24 14.17 7.40
CA ALA A 933 4.52 14.80 8.69
C ALA A 933 3.39 14.54 9.70
N LEU A 934 2.14 14.63 9.26
CA LEU A 934 0.95 14.36 10.08
C LEU A 934 0.87 12.89 10.53
N LEU A 935 1.12 11.94 9.62
CA LEU A 935 1.16 10.51 9.95
C LEU A 935 2.26 10.18 10.97
N LYS A 936 3.44 10.76 10.82
CA LYS A 936 4.51 10.64 11.83
C LYS A 936 4.12 11.25 13.18
N MET A 937 3.46 12.41 13.17
CA MET A 937 2.96 13.02 14.40
C MET A 937 1.92 12.12 15.08
N TYR A 938 0.97 11.54 14.33
CA TYR A 938 0.01 10.58 14.90
C TYR A 938 0.72 9.36 15.51
N ALA A 939 1.69 8.76 14.82
CA ALA A 939 2.48 7.65 15.36
C ALA A 939 3.19 8.03 16.69
N LEU A 940 3.87 9.18 16.73
CA LEU A 940 4.50 9.69 17.96
C LEU A 940 3.49 9.93 19.09
N LEU A 941 2.29 10.44 18.78
CA LEU A 941 1.23 10.67 19.75
C LEU A 941 0.55 9.39 20.26
N GLU A 942 0.57 8.28 19.51
CA GLU A 942 0.17 6.96 20.04
C GLU A 942 1.27 6.35 20.90
N MET A 943 2.53 6.38 20.44
CA MET A 943 3.70 5.87 21.17
C MET A 943 3.94 6.56 22.52
N THR A 944 3.22 7.64 22.82
CA THR A 944 3.30 8.41 24.06
C THR A 944 1.95 8.61 24.75
N ALA A 945 0.88 8.02 24.22
CA ALA A 945 -0.42 7.89 24.88
C ALA A 945 -0.66 6.47 25.44
N ALA A 946 0.08 5.48 24.93
CA ALA A 946 0.33 4.18 25.57
C ALA A 946 1.56 4.23 26.49
#